data_AF-A0A2H2ZLJ1-F1
#
_entry.id   AF-A0A2H2ZLJ1-F1
#
_cell.length_a   1.000
_cell.length_b   1.000
_cell.length_c   1.000
_cell.angle_alpha   90.00
_cell.angle_beta   90.00
_cell.angle_gamma   90.00
#
_symmetry.space_group_name_H-M   'P 1'
#
loop_
_entity.id
_entity.type
_entity.pdbx_description
1 polymer ?
#
loop_
_entity_poly.entity_id
_entity_poly.type
_entity_poly.pdbx_seq_one_letter_code
_entity_poly.pdbx_strand_id
1 'polypeptide(L)'
;MASIRSIIEHAVLPPKIPGAKEDNYDAISSEFLERLLNACEKLKHLAAAPLADALRSLSKSLQACKALNRGQLDKEALLRQFGLLNPDVTLVCYVVEQNAAILIRREIDQNYKEFVIFEAFEVSPVTEHVLAADNALTWDFPGRAVRLSLADFNDKEFQENLAAFLEQASMEAVHHVQARAKKARVSVTEIRDTTDPALISQMLLSLLEAIGESAPVPKLRKRVRDDVNFEKNGLLPWRRLPFWLVLRVAAQRHLHFALGKSGRACYKLLMCIFFSELLDDASNELPSFAGPKRLEPDLLITLRAKLCRRMIKLEKDKADVSSTYEQSFDAAFCSTVPHIEGSIRHASNNVKKVWEDFRSKTIRRVSRLQPRASDDSVKLSLTNSRRHLDEVFASYYAPSSNHGNASLDLPSPMDKPIQEKLAFTSKISTLVQLEMNIEREAQGRSRGLQKAKSRCQELAATIHDYLHQVGDLYNGDPAQQSVKVLCVFELWMRMDECAIVCCPLLANYRPIFDPRLLDALQLPTLAGLGRLRAVQAYLARRQANAKYAHFLHHRTGDSFAAEYASQDAAMRQLLVDIQNASDMDRAVKEATWEEETRQYKEYTEKINSLECLCTFDGEVRDVSNCARCLYWRRRKRLTVQVHEDFLPIDESKRQSIVFELAIPTYLSAYRNMTWEILRDLAHPTRQSSPSPQTRLHKCPQLQDFMTADSSCLSFASVKKCFTETHYSFNSGLVPRAKILLPFAADFDLYDHSAKVWVADLNKHLTLQHLCGVHIPQGLSDAIMKPQSHPAPDVDGPSSHQIQANLTKCPPNMSAAEFSAYQKLLAGKSRRLLWENEHSSAA
;
A
#
# COMPACT_ATOMS: atom_id res chain seq x y z
N MET A 1 -12.12 -3.19 -30.75
CA MET A 1 -10.75 -3.59 -31.11
C MET A 1 -9.83 -3.31 -29.94
N ALA A 2 -8.91 -4.24 -29.62
CA ALA A 2 -7.92 -4.04 -28.58
C ALA A 2 -6.86 -3.02 -29.01
N SER A 3 -6.28 -2.27 -28.07
CA SER A 3 -5.14 -1.38 -28.39
C SER A 3 -3.88 -2.20 -28.61
N ILE A 4 -3.03 -1.81 -29.57
CA ILE A 4 -1.72 -2.42 -29.78
C ILE A 4 -0.87 -2.40 -28.50
N ARG A 5 -1.03 -1.36 -27.66
CA ARG A 5 -0.35 -1.21 -26.38
C ARG A 5 -0.68 -2.37 -25.43
N SER A 6 -1.97 -2.66 -25.24
CA SER A 6 -2.43 -3.78 -24.39
C SER A 6 -1.91 -5.13 -24.89
N ILE A 7 -1.86 -5.32 -26.22
CA ILE A 7 -1.29 -6.53 -26.83
C ILE A 7 0.21 -6.63 -26.52
N ILE A 8 0.97 -5.54 -26.65
CA ILE A 8 2.39 -5.50 -26.29
C ILE A 8 2.58 -5.77 -24.80
N GLU A 9 1.80 -5.16 -23.92
CA GLU A 9 1.89 -5.33 -22.46
C GLU A 9 1.70 -6.80 -22.07
N HIS A 10 0.68 -7.47 -22.59
CA HIS A 10 0.44 -8.89 -22.33
C HIS A 10 1.39 -9.85 -23.09
N ALA A 11 1.85 -9.51 -24.30
CA ALA A 11 2.74 -10.38 -25.10
C ALA A 11 4.20 -10.27 -24.63
N VAL A 12 4.65 -9.04 -24.36
CA VAL A 12 6.04 -8.68 -24.08
C VAL A 12 6.33 -8.70 -22.59
N LEU A 13 5.42 -8.20 -21.76
CA LEU A 13 5.62 -7.89 -20.33
C LEU A 13 6.78 -6.88 -20.16
N PRO A 14 6.61 -5.61 -20.61
CA PRO A 14 7.62 -4.56 -20.47
C PRO A 14 7.82 -4.15 -19.00
N PRO A 15 8.89 -3.42 -18.65
CA PRO A 15 9.15 -3.00 -17.27
C PRO A 15 8.06 -2.12 -16.64
N LYS A 16 7.33 -1.37 -17.46
CA LYS A 16 6.21 -0.52 -17.04
C LYS A 16 4.93 -1.13 -17.57
N ILE A 17 4.11 -1.67 -16.67
CA ILE A 17 2.80 -2.26 -16.94
C ILE A 17 1.71 -1.47 -16.20
N PRO A 18 0.44 -1.54 -16.63
CA PRO A 18 -0.67 -0.90 -15.93
C PRO A 18 -0.78 -1.39 -14.48
N GLY A 19 -1.38 -0.57 -13.59
CA GLY A 19 -1.62 -0.94 -12.19
C GLY A 19 -3.03 -1.47 -11.88
N ALA A 20 -3.88 -1.61 -12.89
CA ALA A 20 -5.25 -2.10 -12.75
C ALA A 20 -5.64 -3.04 -13.89
N LYS A 21 -6.54 -4.00 -13.62
CA LYS A 21 -7.11 -4.90 -14.63
C LYS A 21 -7.78 -4.10 -15.75
N GLU A 22 -7.53 -4.50 -17.00
CA GLU A 22 -8.17 -3.91 -18.18
C GLU A 22 -9.57 -4.50 -18.42
N ASP A 23 -10.53 -3.66 -18.79
CA ASP A 23 -11.93 -4.06 -18.98
C ASP A 23 -12.17 -4.89 -20.26
N ASN A 24 -11.25 -4.84 -21.22
CA ASN A 24 -11.43 -5.36 -22.59
C ASN A 24 -10.79 -6.75 -22.83
N TYR A 25 -10.74 -7.62 -21.82
CA TYR A 25 -10.08 -8.95 -21.93
C TYR A 25 -10.59 -9.80 -23.10
N ASP A 26 -11.88 -9.74 -23.43
CA ASP A 26 -12.45 -10.48 -24.57
C ASP A 26 -11.89 -9.98 -25.90
N ALA A 27 -11.84 -8.65 -26.10
CA ALA A 27 -11.28 -8.06 -27.31
C ALA A 27 -9.77 -8.34 -27.45
N ILE A 28 -9.03 -8.29 -26.34
CA ILE A 28 -7.60 -8.62 -26.30
C ILE A 28 -7.39 -10.11 -26.64
N SER A 29 -8.24 -11.00 -26.11
CA SER A 29 -8.19 -12.44 -26.37
C SER A 29 -8.44 -12.79 -27.84
N SER A 30 -9.45 -12.18 -28.47
CA SER A 30 -9.73 -12.34 -29.90
C SER A 30 -8.56 -11.87 -30.76
N GLU A 31 -7.99 -10.71 -30.45
CA GLU A 31 -6.83 -10.15 -31.17
C GLU A 31 -5.60 -11.07 -31.09
N PHE A 32 -5.32 -11.65 -29.91
CA PHE A 32 -4.22 -12.61 -29.77
C PHE A 32 -4.42 -13.86 -30.63
N LEU A 33 -5.65 -14.35 -30.69
CA LEU A 33 -5.99 -15.54 -31.47
C LEU A 33 -5.91 -15.27 -32.97
N GLU A 34 -6.41 -14.13 -33.43
CA GLU A 34 -6.32 -13.69 -34.83
C GLU A 34 -4.88 -13.48 -35.28
N ARG A 35 -4.06 -12.80 -34.48
CA ARG A 35 -2.63 -12.65 -34.77
C ARG A 35 -1.91 -14.00 -34.85
N LEU A 36 -2.27 -14.95 -33.99
CA LEU A 36 -1.68 -16.28 -34.03
C LEU A 36 -2.14 -17.08 -35.27
N LEU A 37 -3.41 -16.96 -35.67
CA LEU A 37 -3.94 -17.52 -36.92
C LEU A 37 -3.21 -16.93 -38.14
N ASN A 38 -3.06 -15.62 -38.22
CA ASN A 38 -2.35 -14.94 -39.30
C ASN A 38 -0.88 -15.39 -39.38
N ALA A 39 -0.20 -15.50 -38.25
CA ALA A 39 1.16 -16.03 -38.20
C ALA A 39 1.24 -17.49 -38.67
N CYS A 40 0.25 -18.33 -38.35
CA CYS A 40 0.18 -19.71 -38.85
C CYS A 40 0.01 -19.74 -40.37
N GLU A 41 -0.90 -18.92 -40.91
CA GLU A 41 -1.15 -18.84 -42.35
C GLU A 41 0.09 -18.36 -43.11
N LYS A 42 0.76 -17.31 -42.64
CA LYS A 42 2.01 -16.85 -43.26
C LYS A 42 3.10 -17.91 -43.22
N LEU A 43 3.35 -18.55 -42.08
CA LEU A 43 4.38 -19.57 -41.98
C LEU A 43 4.05 -20.79 -42.86
N LYS A 44 2.77 -21.17 -42.94
CA LYS A 44 2.30 -22.26 -43.80
C LYS A 44 2.62 -22.01 -45.27
N HIS A 45 2.45 -20.77 -45.75
CA HIS A 45 2.80 -20.41 -47.15
C HIS A 45 4.30 -20.43 -47.44
N LEU A 46 5.13 -20.27 -46.41
CA LEU A 46 6.59 -20.27 -46.52
C LEU A 46 7.22 -21.64 -46.25
N ALA A 47 6.43 -22.62 -45.81
CA ALA A 47 6.90 -23.95 -45.42
C ALA A 47 6.49 -25.02 -46.44
N ALA A 48 7.30 -26.07 -46.55
CA ALA A 48 6.94 -27.30 -47.25
C ALA A 48 6.38 -28.35 -46.29
N ALA A 49 5.76 -29.41 -46.82
CA ALA A 49 5.43 -30.59 -46.03
C ALA A 49 6.71 -31.17 -45.39
N PRO A 50 6.64 -31.72 -44.16
CA PRO A 50 5.46 -31.91 -43.31
C PRO A 50 5.16 -30.72 -42.37
N LEU A 51 5.98 -29.67 -42.40
CA LEU A 51 5.83 -28.48 -41.54
C LEU A 51 4.55 -27.70 -41.88
N ALA A 52 4.26 -27.55 -43.17
CA ALA A 52 3.04 -26.89 -43.66
C ALA A 52 1.76 -27.65 -43.23
N ASP A 53 1.80 -28.98 -43.14
CA ASP A 53 0.66 -29.79 -42.74
C ASP A 53 0.36 -29.64 -41.24
N ALA A 54 1.42 -29.68 -40.41
CA ALA A 54 1.30 -29.40 -38.98
C ALA A 54 0.75 -27.99 -38.70
N LEU A 55 1.14 -26.98 -39.49
CA LEU A 55 0.60 -25.63 -39.38
C LEU A 55 -0.84 -25.53 -39.87
N ARG A 56 -1.22 -26.27 -40.91
CA ARG A 56 -2.62 -26.36 -41.37
C ARG A 56 -3.52 -26.97 -40.30
N SER A 57 -3.06 -28.05 -39.66
CA SER A 57 -3.75 -28.70 -38.54
C SER A 57 -3.85 -27.78 -37.31
N LEU A 58 -2.79 -27.02 -37.03
CA LEU A 58 -2.81 -25.99 -35.98
C LEU A 58 -3.82 -24.87 -36.30
N SER A 59 -3.84 -24.35 -37.54
CA SER A 59 -4.81 -23.35 -37.97
C SER A 59 -6.25 -23.83 -37.77
N LYS A 60 -6.57 -25.09 -38.11
CA LYS A 60 -7.89 -25.69 -37.85
C LYS A 60 -8.22 -25.73 -36.36
N SER A 61 -7.26 -26.14 -35.52
CA SER A 61 -7.42 -26.18 -34.06
C SER A 61 -7.63 -24.78 -33.47
N LEU A 62 -6.93 -23.77 -33.97
CA LEU A 62 -7.11 -22.37 -33.56
C LEU A 62 -8.44 -21.78 -34.04
N GLN A 63 -8.95 -22.19 -35.21
CA GLN A 63 -10.29 -21.83 -35.67
C GLN A 63 -11.38 -22.45 -34.77
N ALA A 64 -11.23 -23.71 -34.37
CA ALA A 64 -12.10 -24.34 -33.37
C ALA A 64 -12.03 -23.61 -32.02
N CYS A 65 -10.82 -23.23 -31.57
CA CYS A 65 -10.62 -22.38 -30.40
C CYS A 65 -11.37 -21.04 -30.51
N LYS A 66 -11.37 -20.39 -31.69
CA LYS A 66 -12.11 -19.14 -31.96
C LYS A 66 -13.63 -19.34 -31.91
N ALA A 67 -14.11 -20.51 -32.31
CA ALA A 67 -15.53 -20.85 -32.22
C ALA A 67 -15.96 -21.10 -30.76
N LEU A 68 -15.11 -21.74 -29.96
CA LEU A 68 -15.42 -22.13 -28.58
C LEU A 68 -15.26 -20.99 -27.57
N ASN A 69 -14.22 -20.16 -27.69
CA ASN A 69 -13.83 -19.21 -26.64
C ASN A 69 -14.22 -17.77 -26.96
N ARG A 70 -15.51 -17.52 -27.21
CA ARG A 70 -16.06 -16.19 -27.49
C ARG A 70 -16.49 -15.48 -26.20
N GLY A 71 -15.57 -15.41 -25.24
CA GLY A 71 -15.78 -14.94 -23.87
C GLY A 71 -16.11 -16.07 -22.90
N GLN A 72 -17.09 -16.92 -23.21
CA GLN A 72 -17.47 -18.10 -22.41
C GLN A 72 -17.70 -19.32 -23.29
N LEU A 73 -17.72 -20.50 -22.67
CA LEU A 73 -18.04 -21.75 -23.37
C LEU A 73 -19.56 -21.85 -23.53
N ASP A 74 -19.99 -22.34 -24.69
CA ASP A 74 -21.39 -22.50 -25.06
C ASP A 74 -21.67 -23.98 -25.35
N LYS A 75 -22.77 -24.52 -24.81
CA LYS A 75 -23.12 -25.94 -24.92
C LYS A 75 -23.26 -26.38 -26.38
N GLU A 76 -23.97 -25.61 -27.20
CA GLU A 76 -24.24 -25.96 -28.60
C GLU A 76 -22.96 -25.91 -29.43
N ALA A 77 -22.11 -24.90 -29.20
CA ALA A 77 -20.81 -24.79 -29.83
C ALA A 77 -19.90 -25.98 -29.44
N LEU A 78 -19.89 -26.38 -28.17
CA LEU A 78 -19.13 -27.55 -27.69
C LEU A 78 -19.59 -28.84 -28.37
N LEU A 79 -20.89 -29.13 -28.38
CA LEU A 79 -21.45 -30.32 -29.04
C LEU A 79 -21.12 -30.35 -30.53
N ARG A 80 -21.24 -29.21 -31.22
CA ARG A 80 -20.86 -29.10 -32.62
C ARG A 80 -19.37 -29.40 -32.84
N GLN A 81 -18.50 -28.91 -31.97
CA GLN A 81 -17.05 -29.17 -32.09
C GLN A 81 -16.67 -30.60 -31.68
N PHE A 82 -17.38 -31.21 -30.72
CA PHE A 82 -17.21 -32.63 -30.37
C PHE A 82 -17.51 -33.53 -31.57
N GLY A 83 -18.59 -33.25 -32.30
CA GLY A 83 -18.92 -33.98 -33.54
C GLY A 83 -17.91 -33.79 -34.68
N LEU A 84 -17.13 -32.72 -34.67
CA LEU A 84 -16.07 -32.43 -35.65
C LEU A 84 -14.69 -32.92 -35.20
N LEU A 85 -14.58 -33.55 -34.03
CA LEU A 85 -13.31 -33.98 -33.45
C LEU A 85 -12.69 -35.11 -34.28
N ASN A 86 -11.53 -34.81 -34.87
CA ASN A 86 -10.73 -35.75 -35.66
C ASN A 86 -9.26 -35.70 -35.18
N PRO A 87 -8.40 -36.65 -35.60
CA PRO A 87 -7.01 -36.69 -35.14
C PRO A 87 -6.18 -35.43 -35.44
N ASP A 88 -6.57 -34.64 -36.45
CA ASP A 88 -5.87 -33.41 -36.83
C ASP A 88 -6.37 -32.16 -36.08
N VAL A 89 -7.34 -32.28 -35.19
CA VAL A 89 -7.94 -31.14 -34.48
C VAL A 89 -7.84 -31.34 -32.98
N THR A 90 -7.25 -30.35 -32.30
CA THR A 90 -7.27 -30.22 -30.85
C THR A 90 -8.23 -29.11 -30.45
N LEU A 91 -9.27 -29.45 -29.69
CA LEU A 91 -10.16 -28.47 -29.11
C LEU A 91 -9.49 -27.84 -27.89
N VAL A 92 -9.61 -26.52 -27.78
CA VAL A 92 -9.05 -25.74 -26.67
C VAL A 92 -10.22 -25.09 -25.96
N CYS A 93 -10.49 -25.51 -24.72
CA CYS A 93 -11.57 -24.97 -23.91
C CYS A 93 -10.99 -24.17 -22.74
N TYR A 94 -11.22 -22.86 -22.72
CA TYR A 94 -10.81 -21.99 -21.62
C TYR A 94 -11.99 -21.79 -20.65
N VAL A 95 -11.87 -22.36 -19.44
CA VAL A 95 -12.89 -22.27 -18.40
C VAL A 95 -12.56 -21.07 -17.51
N VAL A 96 -12.99 -19.89 -17.96
CA VAL A 96 -12.57 -18.58 -17.43
C VAL A 96 -12.72 -18.47 -15.90
N GLU A 97 -13.90 -18.78 -15.38
CA GLU A 97 -14.21 -18.62 -13.95
C GLU A 97 -13.51 -19.65 -13.04
N GLN A 98 -12.92 -20.71 -13.62
CA GLN A 98 -12.22 -21.77 -12.87
C GLN A 98 -10.70 -21.73 -13.04
N ASN A 99 -10.13 -20.66 -13.61
CA ASN A 99 -8.67 -20.54 -13.79
C ASN A 99 -8.03 -21.76 -14.49
N ALA A 100 -8.76 -22.42 -15.40
CA ALA A 100 -8.36 -23.69 -16.00
C ALA A 100 -8.57 -23.71 -17.51
N ALA A 101 -7.78 -24.51 -18.20
CA ALA A 101 -7.97 -24.85 -19.61
C ALA A 101 -7.92 -26.36 -19.81
N ILE A 102 -8.69 -26.84 -20.78
CA ILE A 102 -8.78 -28.25 -21.18
C ILE A 102 -8.45 -28.36 -22.66
N LEU A 103 -7.49 -29.23 -23.01
CA LEU A 103 -7.25 -29.63 -24.39
C LEU A 103 -7.91 -30.99 -24.62
N ILE A 104 -8.71 -31.10 -25.68
CA ILE A 104 -9.40 -32.34 -26.05
C ILE A 104 -8.91 -32.74 -27.44
N ARG A 105 -8.38 -33.95 -27.56
CA ARG A 105 -7.82 -34.45 -28.83
C ARG A 105 -8.08 -35.93 -29.00
N ARG A 106 -8.19 -36.37 -30.25
CA ARG A 106 -8.30 -37.79 -30.60
C ARG A 106 -6.90 -38.37 -30.85
N GLU A 107 -6.66 -39.57 -30.36
CA GLU A 107 -5.41 -40.31 -30.52
C GLU A 107 -5.72 -41.74 -30.94
N ILE A 108 -4.88 -42.31 -31.81
CA ILE A 108 -4.97 -43.70 -32.25
C ILE A 108 -3.73 -44.41 -31.71
N ASP A 109 -3.93 -45.45 -30.89
CA ASP A 109 -2.82 -46.19 -30.31
C ASP A 109 -2.18 -47.17 -31.31
N GLN A 110 -1.10 -47.83 -30.87
CA GLN A 110 -0.37 -48.82 -31.68
C GLN A 110 -1.22 -50.05 -32.07
N ASN A 111 -2.32 -50.30 -31.36
CA ASN A 111 -3.25 -51.39 -31.60
C ASN A 111 -4.47 -50.94 -32.42
N TYR A 112 -4.41 -49.76 -33.06
CA TYR A 112 -5.50 -49.14 -33.82
C TYR A 112 -6.76 -48.86 -33.00
N LYS A 113 -6.64 -48.75 -31.68
CA LYS A 113 -7.72 -48.30 -30.80
C LYS A 113 -7.75 -46.79 -30.74
N GLU A 114 -8.94 -46.24 -30.81
CA GLU A 114 -9.16 -44.80 -30.82
C GLU A 114 -9.58 -44.31 -29.43
N PHE A 115 -8.88 -43.28 -28.97
CA PHE A 115 -9.11 -42.66 -27.67
C PHE A 115 -9.30 -41.16 -27.80
N VAL A 116 -10.00 -40.58 -26.83
CA VAL A 116 -10.10 -39.13 -26.65
C VAL A 116 -9.37 -38.75 -25.37
N ILE A 117 -8.39 -37.87 -25.47
CA ILE A 117 -7.56 -37.44 -24.34
C ILE A 117 -7.93 -36.03 -23.92
N PHE A 118 -8.17 -35.88 -22.62
CA PHE A 118 -8.44 -34.64 -21.92
C PHE A 118 -7.20 -34.22 -21.14
N GLU A 119 -6.68 -33.04 -21.41
CA GLU A 119 -5.50 -32.49 -20.74
C GLU A 119 -5.87 -31.20 -20.04
N ALA A 120 -5.88 -31.21 -18.70
CA ALA A 120 -6.26 -30.05 -17.89
C ALA A 120 -5.05 -29.36 -17.26
N PHE A 121 -5.05 -28.03 -17.25
CA PHE A 121 -4.03 -27.23 -16.58
C PHE A 121 -4.55 -25.88 -16.10
N GLU A 122 -3.90 -25.37 -15.07
CA GLU A 122 -4.13 -24.03 -14.51
C GLU A 122 -3.53 -22.94 -15.40
N VAL A 123 -4.22 -21.80 -15.51
CA VAL A 123 -3.87 -20.75 -16.50
C VAL A 123 -3.32 -19.46 -15.89
N SER A 124 -3.52 -19.23 -14.58
CA SER A 124 -2.96 -18.09 -13.85
C SER A 124 -2.56 -18.50 -12.42
N PRO A 125 -1.30 -18.33 -12.01
CA PRO A 125 -0.82 -18.75 -10.70
C PRO A 125 -1.25 -17.77 -9.60
N VAL A 126 -1.33 -18.27 -8.36
CA VAL A 126 -1.61 -17.44 -7.16
C VAL A 126 -0.58 -16.33 -6.97
N THR A 127 -1.03 -15.21 -6.39
CA THR A 127 -0.25 -13.96 -6.21
C THR A 127 1.06 -14.21 -5.49
N GLU A 128 1.03 -15.01 -4.44
CA GLU A 128 2.20 -15.38 -3.66
C GLU A 128 3.30 -16.00 -4.54
N HIS A 129 2.95 -16.96 -5.39
CA HIS A 129 3.91 -17.61 -6.28
C HIS A 129 4.49 -16.66 -7.32
N VAL A 130 3.69 -15.69 -7.82
CA VAL A 130 4.18 -14.68 -8.77
C VAL A 130 5.18 -13.75 -8.09
N LEU A 131 4.84 -13.23 -6.91
CA LEU A 131 5.68 -12.28 -6.17
C LEU A 131 6.94 -12.93 -5.60
N ALA A 132 6.88 -14.22 -5.25
CA ALA A 132 8.03 -14.98 -4.75
C ALA A 132 8.99 -15.42 -5.87
N ALA A 133 8.58 -15.39 -7.13
CA ALA A 133 9.41 -15.84 -8.24
C ALA A 133 10.46 -14.77 -8.63
N ASP A 134 11.75 -15.09 -8.51
CA ASP A 134 12.85 -14.18 -8.86
C ASP A 134 12.82 -13.65 -10.32
N ASN A 135 12.21 -14.40 -11.26
CA ASN A 135 12.19 -14.03 -12.69
C ASN A 135 11.08 -14.71 -13.49
N ALA A 136 10.85 -16.01 -13.27
CA ALA A 136 9.83 -16.77 -13.98
C ALA A 136 9.52 -18.07 -13.23
N LEU A 137 8.24 -18.44 -13.21
CA LEU A 137 7.75 -19.72 -12.71
C LEU A 137 8.14 -20.85 -13.67
N THR A 138 8.57 -21.98 -13.12
CA THR A 138 8.75 -23.21 -13.89
C THR A 138 7.50 -24.05 -13.74
N TRP A 139 6.80 -24.28 -14.85
CA TRP A 139 5.47 -24.88 -14.83
C TRP A 139 5.34 -25.98 -15.88
N ASP A 140 4.73 -27.10 -15.51
CA ASP A 140 4.53 -28.27 -16.36
C ASP A 140 3.08 -28.35 -16.87
N PHE A 141 2.91 -28.62 -18.16
CA PHE A 141 1.62 -28.70 -18.83
C PHE A 141 1.46 -30.03 -19.60
N PRO A 142 0.34 -30.77 -19.44
CA PRO A 142 -0.75 -30.49 -18.52
C PRO A 142 -0.40 -30.84 -17.07
N GLY A 143 -1.24 -30.38 -16.14
CA GLY A 143 -1.17 -30.82 -14.75
C GLY A 143 -1.70 -32.24 -14.58
N ARG A 144 -2.81 -32.55 -15.26
CA ARG A 144 -3.46 -33.87 -15.24
C ARG A 144 -4.01 -34.23 -16.62
N ALA A 145 -4.00 -35.51 -16.96
CA ALA A 145 -4.55 -35.99 -18.22
C ALA A 145 -5.28 -37.33 -18.05
N VAL A 146 -6.36 -37.49 -18.80
CA VAL A 146 -7.24 -38.67 -18.78
C VAL A 146 -7.55 -39.06 -20.22
N ARG A 147 -7.66 -40.37 -20.50
CA ARG A 147 -8.11 -40.88 -21.79
C ARG A 147 -9.40 -41.68 -21.64
N LEU A 148 -10.32 -41.51 -22.58
CA LEU A 148 -11.55 -42.28 -22.74
C LEU A 148 -11.49 -43.06 -24.05
N SER A 149 -12.20 -44.19 -24.16
CA SER A 149 -12.40 -44.81 -25.46
C SER A 149 -13.25 -43.89 -26.34
N LEU A 150 -13.10 -43.97 -27.66
CA LEU A 150 -13.94 -43.19 -28.57
C LEU A 150 -15.44 -43.55 -28.43
N ALA A 151 -15.75 -44.80 -28.06
CA ALA A 151 -17.13 -45.22 -27.83
C ALA A 151 -17.75 -44.51 -26.62
N ASP A 152 -17.04 -44.46 -25.49
CA ASP A 152 -17.52 -43.77 -24.28
C ASP A 152 -17.66 -42.27 -24.51
N PHE A 153 -16.73 -41.67 -25.26
CA PHE A 153 -16.82 -40.25 -25.61
C PHE A 153 -17.97 -39.94 -26.57
N ASN A 154 -18.32 -40.86 -27.47
CA ASN A 154 -19.41 -40.68 -28.44
C ASN A 154 -20.79 -40.98 -27.86
N ASP A 155 -20.88 -41.38 -26.59
CA ASP A 155 -22.15 -41.46 -25.91
C ASP A 155 -22.81 -40.07 -25.85
N LYS A 156 -24.04 -39.99 -26.37
CA LYS A 156 -24.72 -38.72 -26.60
C LYS A 156 -25.06 -38.03 -25.26
N GLU A 157 -25.50 -38.81 -24.28
CA GLU A 157 -25.87 -38.29 -22.96
C GLU A 157 -24.62 -37.77 -22.22
N PHE A 158 -23.50 -38.48 -22.33
CA PHE A 158 -22.21 -38.04 -21.81
C PHE A 158 -21.77 -36.70 -22.43
N GLN A 159 -21.80 -36.56 -23.76
CA GLN A 159 -21.41 -35.31 -24.43
C GLN A 159 -22.31 -34.13 -24.03
N GLU A 160 -23.62 -34.36 -23.92
CA GLU A 160 -24.59 -33.34 -23.50
C GLU A 160 -24.34 -32.87 -22.05
N ASN A 161 -24.07 -33.80 -21.14
CA ASN A 161 -23.76 -33.50 -19.74
C ASN A 161 -22.40 -32.79 -19.59
N LEU A 162 -21.37 -33.26 -20.32
CA LEU A 162 -20.06 -32.63 -20.32
C LEU A 162 -20.11 -31.19 -20.87
N ALA A 163 -20.83 -30.99 -21.98
CA ALA A 163 -20.98 -29.66 -22.58
C ALA A 163 -21.75 -28.71 -21.66
N ALA A 164 -22.84 -29.17 -21.03
CA ALA A 164 -23.60 -28.38 -20.06
C ALA A 164 -22.75 -28.02 -18.83
N PHE A 165 -21.97 -28.97 -18.31
CA PHE A 165 -21.06 -28.75 -17.19
C PHE A 165 -20.00 -27.70 -17.52
N LEU A 166 -19.32 -27.82 -18.67
CA LEU A 166 -18.26 -26.88 -19.07
C LEU A 166 -18.79 -25.48 -19.33
N GLU A 167 -19.98 -25.37 -19.94
CA GLU A 167 -20.69 -24.11 -20.07
C GLU A 167 -20.94 -23.47 -18.70
N GLN A 168 -21.58 -24.20 -17.76
CA GLN A 168 -21.87 -23.70 -16.42
C GLN A 168 -20.61 -23.32 -15.65
N ALA A 169 -19.58 -24.17 -15.67
CA ALA A 169 -18.30 -23.91 -15.01
C ALA A 169 -17.58 -22.68 -15.59
N SER A 170 -17.77 -22.38 -16.88
CA SER A 170 -17.23 -21.16 -17.51
C SER A 170 -18.02 -19.88 -17.19
N MET A 171 -19.24 -20.02 -16.66
CA MET A 171 -20.15 -18.91 -16.34
C MET A 171 -20.21 -18.56 -14.85
N GLU A 172 -19.95 -19.52 -13.96
CA GLU A 172 -20.23 -19.41 -12.54
C GLU A 172 -18.96 -19.47 -11.70
N ALA A 173 -18.72 -18.46 -10.88
CA ALA A 173 -17.65 -18.49 -9.89
C ALA A 173 -18.09 -19.32 -8.67
N VAL A 174 -17.31 -20.34 -8.30
CA VAL A 174 -17.62 -21.20 -7.16
C VAL A 174 -16.91 -20.68 -5.91
N HIS A 175 -17.67 -20.17 -4.94
CA HIS A 175 -17.12 -19.51 -3.74
C HIS A 175 -16.18 -20.38 -2.89
N HIS A 176 -16.32 -21.71 -2.93
CA HIS A 176 -15.47 -22.61 -2.16
C HIS A 176 -14.02 -22.67 -2.66
N VAL A 177 -13.82 -22.49 -3.97
CA VAL A 177 -12.52 -22.52 -4.67
C VAL A 177 -11.95 -21.13 -4.94
N GLN A 178 -12.67 -20.06 -4.58
CA GLN A 178 -12.13 -18.70 -4.64
C GLN A 178 -11.05 -18.50 -3.56
N ALA A 179 -10.04 -17.69 -3.89
CA ALA A 179 -9.00 -17.29 -2.95
C ALA A 179 -9.58 -16.59 -1.72
N ARG A 180 -8.87 -16.71 -0.58
CA ARG A 180 -9.34 -16.26 0.72
C ARG A 180 -8.28 -15.44 1.45
N ALA A 181 -8.66 -14.31 2.01
CA ALA A 181 -7.86 -13.51 2.93
C ALA A 181 -8.45 -13.57 4.35
N LYS A 182 -7.62 -13.40 5.37
CA LYS A 182 -8.07 -13.28 6.77
C LYS A 182 -8.12 -11.80 7.16
N LYS A 183 -9.29 -11.30 7.53
CA LYS A 183 -9.47 -9.96 8.11
C LYS A 183 -10.40 -10.06 9.31
N ALA A 184 -10.01 -9.45 10.44
CA ALA A 184 -10.74 -9.53 11.70
C ALA A 184 -11.07 -10.98 12.15
N ARG A 185 -10.15 -11.93 11.92
CA ARG A 185 -10.33 -13.39 12.16
C ARG A 185 -11.37 -14.08 11.28
N VAL A 186 -12.03 -13.37 10.37
CA VAL A 186 -12.96 -13.93 9.37
C VAL A 186 -12.23 -14.15 8.05
N SER A 187 -12.55 -15.26 7.38
CA SER A 187 -12.06 -15.57 6.04
C SER A 187 -12.99 -14.94 5.00
N VAL A 188 -12.51 -13.89 4.34
CA VAL A 188 -13.25 -13.16 3.29
C VAL A 188 -12.68 -13.56 1.93
N THR A 189 -13.53 -13.61 0.90
CA THR A 189 -13.07 -13.87 -0.47
C THR A 189 -12.10 -12.77 -0.89
N GLU A 190 -10.90 -13.16 -1.34
CA GLU A 190 -9.91 -12.25 -1.90
C GLU A 190 -10.09 -12.21 -3.42
N ILE A 191 -10.88 -11.25 -3.90
CA ILE A 191 -11.18 -11.10 -5.33
C ILE A 191 -9.95 -10.73 -6.17
N ARG A 192 -8.84 -10.30 -5.54
CA ARG A 192 -7.60 -9.88 -6.22
C ARG A 192 -6.66 -11.04 -6.53
N ASP A 193 -6.94 -12.23 -6.01
CA ASP A 193 -6.12 -13.41 -6.23
C ASP A 193 -6.83 -14.44 -7.12
N THR A 194 -6.12 -15.46 -7.59
CA THR A 194 -6.64 -16.41 -8.59
C THR A 194 -7.53 -17.50 -7.98
N THR A 195 -8.48 -18.00 -8.76
CA THR A 195 -9.36 -19.11 -8.36
C THR A 195 -8.60 -20.43 -8.43
N ASP A 196 -8.86 -21.35 -7.50
CA ASP A 196 -8.28 -22.70 -7.52
C ASP A 196 -8.92 -23.53 -8.66
N PRO A 197 -8.12 -24.13 -9.56
CA PRO A 197 -8.61 -24.94 -10.68
C PRO A 197 -9.23 -26.29 -10.29
N ALA A 198 -9.33 -26.62 -8.99
CA ALA A 198 -9.80 -27.92 -8.49
C ALA A 198 -11.12 -28.41 -9.09
N LEU A 199 -12.07 -27.53 -9.42
CA LEU A 199 -13.33 -27.94 -10.05
C LEU A 199 -13.10 -28.69 -11.37
N ILE A 200 -12.12 -28.25 -12.15
CA ILE A 200 -11.73 -28.90 -13.40
C ILE A 200 -10.68 -29.97 -13.13
N SER A 201 -9.56 -29.61 -12.51
CA SER A 201 -8.39 -30.48 -12.39
C SER A 201 -8.58 -31.66 -11.43
N GLN A 202 -9.39 -31.50 -10.37
CA GLN A 202 -9.63 -32.53 -9.36
C GLN A 202 -11.00 -33.16 -9.50
N MET A 203 -12.09 -32.39 -9.65
CA MET A 203 -13.44 -32.97 -9.72
C MET A 203 -13.75 -33.55 -11.10
N LEU A 204 -13.81 -32.72 -12.16
CA LEU A 204 -14.15 -33.20 -13.51
C LEU A 204 -13.20 -34.32 -13.97
N LEU A 205 -11.89 -34.10 -13.85
CA LEU A 205 -10.90 -35.08 -14.32
C LEU A 205 -10.93 -36.38 -13.51
N SER A 206 -11.34 -36.39 -12.23
CA SER A 206 -11.53 -37.66 -11.50
C SER A 206 -12.76 -38.42 -11.96
N LEU A 207 -13.83 -37.71 -12.34
CA LEU A 207 -15.02 -38.35 -12.92
C LEU A 207 -14.70 -38.96 -14.28
N LEU A 208 -13.96 -38.23 -15.13
CA LEU A 208 -13.51 -38.77 -16.42
C LEU A 208 -12.57 -39.96 -16.23
N GLU A 209 -11.67 -39.92 -15.25
CA GLU A 209 -10.75 -41.02 -14.95
C GLU A 209 -11.48 -42.29 -14.49
N ALA A 210 -12.61 -42.15 -13.79
CA ALA A 210 -13.45 -43.28 -13.38
C ALA A 210 -14.17 -43.95 -14.55
N ILE A 211 -14.46 -43.21 -15.63
CA ILE A 211 -15.08 -43.74 -16.86
C ILE A 211 -14.02 -44.40 -17.76
N GLY A 212 -12.86 -43.76 -17.90
CA GLY A 212 -11.74 -44.28 -18.69
C GLY A 212 -10.55 -44.63 -17.81
N GLU A 213 -9.43 -43.96 -18.03
CA GLU A 213 -8.19 -44.19 -17.28
C GLU A 213 -7.24 -42.98 -17.35
N SER A 214 -6.29 -42.92 -16.41
CA SER A 214 -5.22 -41.91 -16.43
C SER A 214 -4.34 -42.05 -17.68
N ALA A 215 -4.06 -40.93 -18.35
CA ALA A 215 -3.26 -40.90 -19.58
C ALA A 215 -1.81 -40.43 -19.31
N PRO A 216 -0.79 -41.26 -19.59
CA PRO A 216 0.60 -40.84 -19.49
C PRO A 216 0.99 -39.98 -20.70
N VAL A 217 0.77 -38.67 -20.60
CA VAL A 217 1.10 -37.72 -21.68
C VAL A 217 2.44 -37.01 -21.44
N PRO A 218 3.22 -36.68 -22.50
CA PRO A 218 4.43 -35.89 -22.35
C PRO A 218 4.15 -34.52 -21.71
N LYS A 219 4.92 -34.18 -20.68
CA LYS A 219 4.83 -32.88 -20.00
C LYS A 219 5.65 -31.81 -20.74
N LEU A 220 5.01 -30.69 -21.01
CA LEU A 220 5.65 -29.48 -21.52
C LEU A 220 6.06 -28.60 -20.34
N ARG A 221 7.37 -28.56 -20.03
CA ARG A 221 7.92 -27.61 -19.05
C ARG A 221 8.15 -26.24 -19.68
N LYS A 222 7.51 -25.20 -19.14
CA LYS A 222 7.61 -23.82 -19.64
C LYS A 222 8.02 -22.86 -18.51
N ARG A 223 8.87 -21.89 -18.86
CA ARG A 223 9.13 -20.72 -17.99
C ARG A 223 8.03 -19.68 -18.23
N VAL A 224 7.15 -19.51 -17.25
CA VAL A 224 6.00 -18.59 -17.29
C VAL A 224 6.35 -17.33 -16.53
N ARG A 225 6.20 -16.18 -17.20
CA ARG A 225 6.34 -14.86 -16.60
C ARG A 225 4.97 -14.24 -16.46
N ASP A 226 4.66 -13.79 -15.26
CA ASP A 226 3.49 -13.04 -14.86
C ASP A 226 3.94 -11.92 -13.92
N ASP A 227 3.06 -10.96 -13.64
CA ASP A 227 3.29 -9.88 -12.69
C ASP A 227 1.97 -9.50 -12.03
N VAL A 228 2.03 -8.98 -10.80
CA VAL A 228 0.86 -8.52 -10.05
C VAL A 228 1.08 -7.06 -9.67
N ASN A 229 0.74 -6.17 -10.60
CA ASN A 229 0.88 -4.74 -10.38
C ASN A 229 -0.43 -4.14 -9.85
N PHE A 230 -0.36 -3.46 -8.72
CA PHE A 230 -1.52 -2.93 -8.01
C PHE A 230 -1.35 -1.45 -7.67
N GLU A 231 -2.10 -0.60 -8.36
CA GLU A 231 -2.22 0.83 -8.04
C GLU A 231 -3.22 1.07 -6.91
N LYS A 232 -2.98 2.11 -6.09
CA LYS A 232 -3.78 2.40 -4.88
C LYS A 232 -5.28 2.58 -5.13
N ASN A 233 -5.66 3.01 -6.33
CA ASN A 233 -7.05 3.28 -6.71
C ASN A 233 -7.65 2.16 -7.61
N GLY A 234 -6.89 1.10 -7.88
CA GLY A 234 -7.34 -0.03 -8.70
C GLY A 234 -8.21 -1.00 -7.90
N LEU A 235 -9.30 -1.48 -8.52
CA LEU A 235 -10.16 -2.52 -7.91
C LEU A 235 -9.44 -3.88 -7.90
N LEU A 236 -8.95 -4.30 -9.07
CA LEU A 236 -8.23 -5.54 -9.32
C LEU A 236 -6.83 -5.22 -9.85
N PRO A 237 -5.79 -5.97 -9.45
CA PRO A 237 -4.44 -5.78 -9.99
C PRO A 237 -4.41 -6.07 -11.49
N TRP A 238 -3.50 -5.40 -12.20
CA TRP A 238 -3.16 -5.85 -13.54
C TRP A 238 -2.40 -7.16 -13.44
N ARG A 239 -2.81 -8.11 -14.28
CA ARG A 239 -2.16 -9.41 -14.47
C ARG A 239 -2.05 -9.71 -15.95
N ARG A 240 -1.08 -10.55 -16.30
CA ARG A 240 -0.94 -10.99 -17.69
C ARG A 240 -2.16 -11.81 -18.10
N LEU A 241 -2.70 -11.54 -19.29
CA LEU A 241 -3.87 -12.24 -19.83
C LEU A 241 -3.67 -13.78 -19.79
N PRO A 242 -4.48 -14.53 -19.00
CA PRO A 242 -4.33 -15.98 -18.88
C PRO A 242 -4.57 -16.74 -20.19
N PHE A 243 -5.51 -16.26 -21.02
CA PHE A 243 -5.80 -16.85 -22.32
C PHE A 243 -4.57 -16.85 -23.26
N TRP A 244 -3.67 -15.87 -23.13
CA TRP A 244 -2.42 -15.87 -23.89
C TRP A 244 -1.50 -17.05 -23.50
N LEU A 245 -1.52 -17.48 -22.24
CA LEU A 245 -0.80 -18.69 -21.83
C LEU A 245 -1.45 -19.93 -22.46
N VAL A 246 -2.79 -20.02 -22.45
CA VAL A 246 -3.55 -21.11 -23.07
C VAL A 246 -3.17 -21.29 -24.53
N LEU A 247 -3.22 -20.22 -25.34
CA LEU A 247 -2.87 -20.26 -26.77
C LEU A 247 -1.43 -20.74 -26.99
N ARG A 248 -0.49 -20.22 -26.20
CA ARG A 248 0.92 -20.61 -26.28
C ARG A 248 1.18 -22.05 -25.89
N VAL A 249 0.44 -22.60 -24.93
CA VAL A 249 0.56 -24.00 -24.50
C VAL A 249 -0.08 -24.89 -25.56
N ALA A 250 -1.31 -24.59 -25.97
CA ALA A 250 -2.03 -25.34 -27.00
C ALA A 250 -1.23 -25.43 -28.31
N ALA A 251 -0.74 -24.29 -28.84
CA ALA A 251 0.03 -24.28 -30.08
C ALA A 251 1.34 -25.07 -29.98
N GLN A 252 2.06 -24.94 -28.85
CA GLN A 252 3.31 -25.67 -28.66
C GLN A 252 3.09 -27.17 -28.49
N ARG A 253 2.04 -27.58 -27.76
CA ARG A 253 1.70 -29.00 -27.56
C ARG A 253 1.24 -29.63 -28.87
N HIS A 254 0.36 -28.95 -29.61
CA HIS A 254 -0.11 -29.41 -30.91
C HIS A 254 1.06 -29.66 -31.88
N LEU A 255 1.98 -28.69 -32.02
CA LEU A 255 3.16 -28.84 -32.87
C LEU A 255 4.12 -29.93 -32.37
N HIS A 256 4.23 -30.13 -31.05
CA HIS A 256 5.01 -31.23 -30.48
C HIS A 256 4.43 -32.60 -30.84
N PHE A 257 3.10 -32.75 -30.83
CA PHE A 257 2.46 -33.99 -31.26
C PHE A 257 2.59 -34.23 -32.75
N ALA A 258 2.47 -33.20 -33.58
CA ALA A 258 2.58 -33.33 -35.03
C ALA A 258 4.03 -33.58 -35.53
N LEU A 259 5.04 -33.00 -34.88
CA LEU A 259 6.43 -32.97 -35.37
C LEU A 259 7.46 -33.53 -34.36
N GLY A 260 7.00 -34.12 -33.26
CA GLY A 260 7.87 -34.60 -32.18
C GLY A 260 8.73 -33.49 -31.56
N LYS A 261 10.02 -33.77 -31.33
CA LYS A 261 10.97 -32.79 -30.75
C LYS A 261 11.14 -31.55 -31.64
N SER A 262 11.08 -31.70 -32.97
CA SER A 262 11.19 -30.60 -33.93
C SER A 262 10.03 -29.60 -33.85
N GLY A 263 8.89 -30.00 -33.29
CA GLY A 263 7.75 -29.10 -33.03
C GLY A 263 8.09 -27.90 -32.16
N ARG A 264 9.09 -28.02 -31.29
CA ARG A 264 9.59 -26.90 -30.46
C ARG A 264 10.22 -25.80 -31.31
N ALA A 265 11.03 -26.16 -32.31
CA ALA A 265 11.66 -25.22 -33.21
C ALA A 265 10.60 -24.55 -34.11
N CYS A 266 9.65 -25.32 -34.65
CA CYS A 266 8.50 -24.80 -35.39
C CYS A 266 7.70 -23.77 -34.57
N TYR A 267 7.35 -24.10 -33.32
CA TYR A 267 6.64 -23.18 -32.43
C TYR A 267 7.41 -21.88 -32.20
N LYS A 268 8.74 -21.96 -32.01
CA LYS A 268 9.57 -20.77 -31.83
C LYS A 268 9.61 -19.91 -33.10
N LEU A 269 9.67 -20.51 -34.29
CA LEU A 269 9.61 -19.81 -35.57
C LEU A 269 8.25 -19.12 -35.75
N LEU A 270 7.14 -19.81 -35.48
CA LEU A 270 5.79 -19.23 -35.46
C LEU A 270 5.71 -18.02 -34.54
N MET A 271 6.26 -18.13 -33.32
CA MET A 271 6.30 -17.00 -32.38
C MET A 271 7.18 -15.84 -32.87
N CYS A 272 8.24 -16.09 -33.63
CA CYS A 272 9.04 -15.02 -34.24
C CYS A 272 8.22 -14.24 -35.28
N ILE A 273 7.44 -14.92 -36.12
CA ILE A 273 6.52 -14.27 -37.08
C ILE A 273 5.48 -13.43 -36.34
N PHE A 274 4.82 -14.00 -35.33
CA PHE A 274 3.86 -13.27 -34.48
C PHE A 274 4.46 -11.96 -33.93
N PHE A 275 5.67 -12.01 -33.38
CA PHE A 275 6.32 -10.82 -32.82
C PHE A 275 6.85 -9.87 -33.91
N SER A 276 7.16 -10.35 -35.11
CA SER A 276 7.55 -9.54 -36.26
C SER A 276 6.40 -8.68 -36.75
N GLU A 277 5.22 -9.29 -36.92
CA GLU A 277 3.99 -8.58 -37.32
C GLU A 277 3.57 -7.57 -36.27
N LEU A 278 3.58 -7.96 -34.99
CA LEU A 278 3.31 -7.05 -33.89
C LEU A 278 4.28 -5.86 -33.87
N LEU A 279 5.55 -6.09 -34.26
CA LEU A 279 6.56 -5.04 -34.33
C LEU A 279 6.30 -4.08 -35.50
N ASP A 280 5.85 -4.58 -36.65
CA ASP A 280 5.49 -3.72 -37.79
C ASP A 280 4.26 -2.88 -37.47
N ASP A 281 3.20 -3.47 -36.92
CA ASP A 281 1.99 -2.75 -36.52
C ASP A 281 2.31 -1.65 -35.49
N ALA A 282 3.09 -1.99 -34.47
CA ALA A 282 3.55 -1.04 -33.46
C ALA A 282 4.44 0.08 -34.06
N SER A 283 5.25 -0.26 -35.08
CA SER A 283 6.11 0.71 -35.78
C SER A 283 5.30 1.67 -36.65
N ASN A 284 4.17 1.22 -37.19
CA ASN A 284 3.24 2.03 -37.99
C ASN A 284 2.40 2.98 -37.14
N GLU A 285 2.11 2.63 -35.88
CA GLU A 285 1.40 3.52 -34.95
C GLU A 285 2.29 4.61 -34.31
N LEU A 286 3.61 4.38 -34.23
CA LEU A 286 4.58 5.31 -33.63
C LEU A 286 4.56 6.76 -34.19
N PRO A 287 4.40 7.00 -35.51
CA PRO A 287 4.45 8.35 -36.10
C PRO A 287 3.16 9.19 -35.93
N SER A 288 2.07 8.64 -35.40
CA SER A 288 0.83 9.38 -35.18
C SER A 288 0.98 10.34 -33.99
N PHE A 289 1.51 11.54 -34.26
CA PHE A 289 1.81 12.58 -33.27
C PHE A 289 0.58 13.30 -32.67
N ALA A 290 -0.64 12.97 -33.11
CA ALA A 290 -1.87 13.64 -32.69
C ALA A 290 -2.84 12.66 -32.01
N GLY A 291 -2.66 12.39 -30.71
CA GLY A 291 -3.67 11.69 -29.92
C GLY A 291 -3.25 11.33 -28.49
N PRO A 292 -4.22 11.17 -27.56
CA PRO A 292 -3.97 10.81 -26.15
C PRO A 292 -3.54 9.34 -25.93
N LYS A 293 -3.52 8.50 -26.97
CA LYS A 293 -3.09 7.09 -26.93
C LYS A 293 -1.75 6.90 -27.65
N ARG A 294 -0.70 7.60 -27.20
CA ARG A 294 0.64 7.52 -27.79
C ARG A 294 1.34 6.21 -27.41
N LEU A 295 1.93 5.53 -28.39
CA LEU A 295 2.87 4.44 -28.13
C LEU A 295 4.26 5.02 -27.82
N GLU A 296 4.82 4.65 -26.67
CA GLU A 296 6.13 5.14 -26.24
C GLU A 296 7.26 4.38 -26.99
N PRO A 297 8.35 5.06 -27.43
CA PRO A 297 9.43 4.40 -28.18
C PRO A 297 10.13 3.26 -27.42
N ASP A 298 10.12 3.29 -26.09
CA ASP A 298 10.69 2.27 -25.21
C ASP A 298 9.95 0.93 -25.32
N LEU A 299 8.62 0.93 -25.48
CA LEU A 299 7.81 -0.26 -25.74
C LEU A 299 8.24 -0.93 -27.04
N LEU A 300 8.45 -0.15 -28.10
CA LEU A 300 8.89 -0.64 -29.40
C LEU A 300 10.31 -1.22 -29.34
N ILE A 301 11.23 -0.56 -28.64
CA ILE A 301 12.59 -1.07 -28.40
C ILE A 301 12.55 -2.37 -27.60
N THR A 302 11.68 -2.48 -26.60
CA THR A 302 11.53 -3.68 -25.76
C THR A 302 10.98 -4.85 -26.57
N LEU A 303 9.96 -4.61 -27.40
CA LEU A 303 9.41 -5.60 -28.32
C LEU A 303 10.47 -6.08 -29.32
N ARG A 304 11.21 -5.16 -29.95
CA ARG A 304 12.33 -5.48 -30.85
C ARG A 304 13.38 -6.34 -30.15
N ALA A 305 13.82 -5.95 -28.96
CA ALA A 305 14.81 -6.71 -28.18
C ALA A 305 14.31 -8.11 -27.81
N LYS A 306 13.00 -8.29 -27.60
CA LYS A 306 12.37 -9.59 -27.36
C LYS A 306 12.39 -10.47 -28.61
N LEU A 307 12.09 -9.90 -29.77
CA LEU A 307 12.15 -10.59 -31.06
C LEU A 307 13.59 -11.03 -31.39
N CYS A 308 14.59 -10.14 -31.30
CA CYS A 308 15.99 -10.49 -31.52
C CYS A 308 16.46 -11.62 -30.58
N ARG A 309 16.10 -11.55 -29.29
CA ARG A 309 16.42 -12.63 -28.33
C ARG A 309 15.73 -13.95 -28.65
N ARG A 310 14.54 -13.92 -29.26
CA ARG A 310 13.83 -15.14 -29.71
C ARG A 310 14.50 -15.73 -30.94
N MET A 311 14.97 -14.93 -31.88
CA MET A 311 15.75 -15.40 -33.04
C MET A 311 17.01 -16.14 -32.58
N ILE A 312 17.79 -15.56 -31.66
CA ILE A 312 18.98 -16.24 -31.09
C ILE A 312 18.60 -17.58 -30.44
N LYS A 313 17.45 -17.65 -29.75
CA LYS A 313 16.95 -18.89 -29.14
C LYS A 313 16.43 -19.90 -30.16
N LEU A 314 16.04 -19.46 -31.34
CA LEU A 314 15.58 -20.30 -32.44
C LEU A 314 16.77 -20.89 -33.17
N GLU A 315 17.81 -20.08 -33.40
CA GLU A 315 19.08 -20.51 -33.99
C GLU A 315 19.75 -21.63 -33.17
N LYS A 316 19.72 -21.55 -31.85
CA LYS A 316 20.20 -22.64 -30.98
C LYS A 316 19.38 -23.93 -31.12
N ASP A 317 18.06 -23.81 -31.24
CA ASP A 317 17.17 -24.96 -31.38
C ASP A 317 17.20 -25.56 -32.79
N LYS A 318 17.71 -24.83 -33.78
CA LYS A 318 17.93 -25.32 -35.15
C LYS A 318 18.78 -26.58 -35.13
N ALA A 319 19.82 -26.62 -34.29
CA ALA A 319 20.71 -27.75 -34.14
C ALA A 319 20.03 -29.02 -33.57
N ASP A 320 18.88 -28.87 -32.90
CA ASP A 320 18.11 -29.97 -32.31
C ASP A 320 16.99 -30.47 -33.24
N VAL A 321 16.86 -29.89 -34.45
CA VAL A 321 15.87 -30.34 -35.44
C VAL A 321 16.32 -31.68 -36.01
N SER A 322 15.42 -32.67 -35.96
CA SER A 322 15.69 -33.99 -36.54
C SER A 322 15.97 -33.88 -38.05
N SER A 323 16.91 -34.69 -38.54
CA SER A 323 17.28 -34.79 -39.96
C SER A 323 16.09 -35.00 -40.91
N THR A 324 15.01 -35.65 -40.42
CA THR A 324 13.76 -35.84 -41.17
C THR A 324 13.07 -34.52 -41.54
N TYR A 325 13.22 -33.49 -40.72
CA TYR A 325 12.53 -32.20 -40.89
C TYR A 325 13.48 -31.04 -41.20
N GLU A 326 14.80 -31.29 -41.20
CA GLU A 326 15.85 -30.29 -41.31
C GLU A 326 15.74 -29.47 -42.59
N GLN A 327 15.57 -30.12 -43.76
CA GLN A 327 15.46 -29.42 -45.06
C GLN A 327 14.22 -28.51 -45.12
N SER A 328 13.04 -29.02 -44.74
CA SER A 328 11.80 -28.24 -44.75
C SER A 328 11.81 -27.10 -43.73
N PHE A 329 12.45 -27.31 -42.57
CA PHE A 329 12.63 -26.27 -41.55
C PHE A 329 13.62 -25.20 -42.03
N ASP A 330 14.75 -25.59 -42.62
CA ASP A 330 15.76 -24.67 -43.12
C ASP A 330 15.24 -23.81 -44.25
N ALA A 331 14.46 -24.39 -45.17
CA ALA A 331 13.77 -23.63 -46.22
C ALA A 331 12.84 -22.57 -45.60
N ALA A 332 11.95 -22.98 -44.69
CA ALA A 332 11.01 -22.06 -44.03
C ALA A 332 11.74 -20.98 -43.21
N PHE A 333 12.80 -21.34 -42.50
CA PHE A 333 13.62 -20.43 -41.71
C PHE A 333 14.30 -19.39 -42.62
N CYS A 334 15.00 -19.83 -43.67
CA CYS A 334 15.66 -18.95 -44.64
C CYS A 334 14.68 -18.02 -45.36
N SER A 335 13.46 -18.48 -45.66
CA SER A 335 12.41 -17.63 -46.25
C SER A 335 11.83 -16.61 -45.27
N THR A 336 11.81 -16.92 -43.97
CA THR A 336 11.19 -16.05 -42.96
C THR A 336 12.16 -14.99 -42.42
N VAL A 337 13.45 -15.31 -42.29
CA VAL A 337 14.46 -14.41 -41.70
C VAL A 337 14.51 -13.03 -42.37
N PRO A 338 14.53 -12.89 -43.72
CA PRO A 338 14.57 -11.58 -44.37
C PRO A 338 13.40 -10.68 -44.00
N HIS A 339 12.19 -11.25 -43.83
CA HIS A 339 11.02 -10.51 -43.38
C HIS A 339 11.22 -10.00 -41.96
N ILE A 340 11.68 -10.86 -41.05
CA ILE A 340 11.92 -10.50 -39.64
C ILE A 340 12.99 -9.40 -39.53
N GLU A 341 14.08 -9.51 -40.27
CA GLU A 341 15.12 -8.48 -40.34
C GLU A 341 14.59 -7.17 -40.95
N GLY A 342 13.67 -7.26 -41.91
CA GLY A 342 12.91 -6.13 -42.43
C GLY A 342 12.16 -5.38 -41.33
N SER A 343 11.33 -6.09 -40.55
CA SER A 343 10.57 -5.49 -39.44
C SER A 343 11.49 -4.89 -38.36
N ILE A 344 12.61 -5.55 -38.03
CA ILE A 344 13.60 -5.03 -37.07
C ILE A 344 14.24 -3.74 -37.57
N ARG A 345 14.62 -3.69 -38.86
CA ARG A 345 15.20 -2.48 -39.48
C ARG A 345 14.18 -1.36 -39.54
N HIS A 346 12.94 -1.66 -39.92
CA HIS A 346 11.84 -0.71 -39.97
C HIS A 346 11.60 -0.06 -38.59
N ALA A 347 11.43 -0.86 -37.54
CA ALA A 347 11.28 -0.37 -36.18
C ALA A 347 12.48 0.48 -35.71
N SER A 348 13.71 0.02 -36.00
CA SER A 348 14.94 0.74 -35.61
C SER A 348 15.03 2.10 -36.29
N ASN A 349 14.67 2.16 -37.57
CA ASN A 349 14.64 3.42 -38.33
C ASN A 349 13.57 4.38 -37.80
N ASN A 350 12.38 3.90 -37.45
CA ASN A 350 11.32 4.75 -36.90
C ASN A 350 11.69 5.31 -35.52
N VAL A 351 12.27 4.50 -34.63
CA VAL A 351 12.80 4.99 -33.34
C VAL A 351 13.91 6.02 -33.56
N LYS A 352 14.83 5.77 -34.51
CA LYS A 352 15.90 6.71 -34.84
C LYS A 352 15.35 8.04 -35.34
N LYS A 353 14.34 8.03 -36.21
CA LYS A 353 13.65 9.24 -36.69
C LYS A 353 13.01 10.03 -35.54
N VAL A 354 12.30 9.36 -34.63
CA VAL A 354 11.69 10.01 -33.46
C VAL A 354 12.76 10.62 -32.54
N TRP A 355 13.88 9.92 -32.34
CA TRP A 355 15.00 10.42 -31.56
C TRP A 355 15.68 11.62 -32.22
N GLU A 356 15.89 11.59 -33.54
CA GLU A 356 16.47 12.69 -34.31
C GLU A 356 15.55 13.93 -34.30
N ASP A 357 14.23 13.75 -34.44
CA ASP A 357 13.25 14.82 -34.31
C ASP A 357 13.29 15.47 -32.92
N PHE A 358 13.27 14.65 -31.85
CA PHE A 358 13.42 15.15 -30.48
C PHE A 358 14.74 15.90 -30.29
N ARG A 359 15.85 15.31 -30.73
CA ARG A 359 17.19 15.91 -30.64
C ARG A 359 17.24 17.26 -31.38
N SER A 360 16.63 17.36 -32.56
CA SER A 360 16.59 18.60 -33.34
C SER A 360 15.80 19.72 -32.65
N LYS A 361 14.76 19.37 -31.89
CA LYS A 361 13.91 20.31 -31.13
C LYS A 361 14.54 20.73 -29.80
N THR A 362 15.35 19.86 -29.18
CA THR A 362 15.89 20.08 -27.83
C THR A 362 17.36 20.52 -27.81
N ILE A 363 18.12 20.35 -28.91
CA ILE A 363 19.47 20.90 -28.98
C ILE A 363 19.41 22.43 -28.89
N ARG A 364 20.01 22.97 -27.82
CA ARG A 364 20.32 24.38 -27.70
C ARG A 364 21.26 24.77 -28.84
N ARG A 365 20.78 25.58 -29.78
CA ARG A 365 21.62 26.16 -30.83
C ARG A 365 22.54 27.19 -30.19
N VAL A 366 23.78 26.79 -29.89
CA VAL A 366 24.83 27.73 -29.51
C VAL A 366 25.39 28.31 -30.80
N SER A 367 24.95 29.53 -31.14
CA SER A 367 25.55 30.28 -32.24
C SER A 367 27.04 30.46 -31.97
N ARG A 368 27.86 30.35 -33.02
CA ARG A 368 29.30 30.59 -32.91
C ARG A 368 29.50 32.01 -32.37
N LEU A 369 30.08 32.12 -31.18
CA LEU A 369 30.50 33.41 -30.63
C LEU A 369 31.45 34.04 -31.65
N GLN A 370 31.12 35.24 -32.11
CA GLN A 370 32.00 35.94 -33.02
C GLN A 370 33.35 36.16 -32.31
N PRO A 371 34.51 35.97 -32.99
CA PRO A 371 35.83 36.10 -32.37
C PRO A 371 36.11 37.49 -31.79
N ARG A 372 35.31 38.49 -32.16
CA ARG A 372 35.31 39.82 -31.58
C ARG A 372 33.90 40.16 -31.15
N ALA A 373 33.78 40.70 -29.94
CA ALA A 373 32.56 41.33 -29.48
C ALA A 373 32.26 42.53 -30.40
N SER A 374 31.00 42.76 -30.75
CA SER A 374 30.64 43.99 -31.47
C SER A 374 30.87 45.20 -30.55
N ASP A 375 31.08 46.39 -31.11
CA ASP A 375 31.22 47.61 -30.30
C ASP A 375 29.99 47.90 -29.43
N ASP A 376 28.84 47.31 -29.74
CA ASP A 376 27.63 47.41 -28.91
C ASP A 376 27.65 46.45 -27.71
N SER A 377 28.47 45.39 -27.75
CA SER A 377 28.66 44.47 -26.62
C SER A 377 29.45 45.10 -25.47
N VAL A 378 30.17 46.20 -25.75
CA VAL A 378 30.86 47.04 -24.75
C VAL A 378 29.95 48.17 -24.23
N LYS A 379 28.74 48.30 -24.76
CA LYS A 379 27.75 49.31 -24.35
C LYS A 379 26.64 48.65 -23.55
N LEU A 380 26.69 48.78 -22.22
CA LEU A 380 25.61 48.33 -21.36
C LEU A 380 24.54 49.43 -21.27
N SER A 381 23.38 49.20 -21.89
CA SER A 381 22.24 50.13 -21.78
C SER A 381 21.47 49.86 -20.48
N LEU A 382 21.60 50.78 -19.52
CA LEU A 382 20.95 50.71 -18.22
C LEU A 382 19.61 51.48 -18.22
N THR A 383 18.68 51.09 -19.09
CA THR A 383 17.42 51.82 -19.34
C THR A 383 16.55 52.02 -18.09
N ASN A 384 16.65 51.12 -17.11
CA ASN A 384 15.88 51.18 -15.86
C ASN A 384 16.68 51.71 -14.66
N SER A 385 17.97 51.99 -14.82
CA SER A 385 18.84 52.43 -13.71
C SER A 385 18.91 53.95 -13.58
N ARG A 386 18.22 54.69 -14.46
CA ARG A 386 18.24 56.17 -14.48
C ARG A 386 17.88 56.77 -13.13
N ARG A 387 16.77 56.33 -12.52
CA ARG A 387 16.33 56.83 -11.21
C ARG A 387 17.37 56.63 -10.11
N HIS A 388 17.97 55.43 -10.06
CA HIS A 388 19.00 55.10 -9.08
C HIS A 388 20.29 55.91 -9.29
N LEU A 389 20.70 56.09 -10.55
CA LEU A 389 21.87 56.89 -10.88
C LEU A 389 21.63 58.39 -10.62
N ASP A 390 20.43 58.89 -10.90
CA ASP A 390 20.02 60.27 -10.58
C ASP A 390 20.02 60.51 -9.06
N GLU A 391 19.56 59.54 -8.25
CA GLU A 391 19.61 59.58 -6.78
C GLU A 391 21.06 59.59 -6.25
N VAL A 392 21.94 58.78 -6.84
CA VAL A 392 23.38 58.75 -6.49
C VAL A 392 24.08 60.05 -6.89
N PHE A 393 23.80 60.60 -8.07
CA PHE A 393 24.35 61.89 -8.50
C PHE A 393 23.83 63.06 -7.66
N ALA A 394 22.55 63.05 -7.29
CA ALA A 394 21.97 64.05 -6.39
C ALA A 394 22.62 64.02 -5.00
N SER A 395 23.00 62.83 -4.51
CA SER A 395 23.72 62.68 -3.25
C SER A 395 25.18 63.18 -3.30
N TYR A 396 25.80 63.22 -4.48
CA TYR A 396 27.20 63.57 -4.67
C TYR A 396 27.46 65.08 -4.89
N TYR A 397 26.46 65.80 -5.39
CA TYR A 397 26.56 67.24 -5.70
C TYR A 397 25.92 68.17 -4.65
N ALA A 398 25.35 67.64 -3.57
CA ALA A 398 24.87 68.46 -2.47
C ALA A 398 26.04 68.88 -1.55
N PRO A 399 26.44 70.16 -1.51
CA PRO A 399 27.47 70.62 -0.58
C PRO A 399 26.88 70.63 0.82
N SER A 400 27.58 70.00 1.77
CA SER A 400 27.37 70.21 3.19
C SER A 400 27.72 71.66 3.55
N SER A 401 26.70 72.51 3.75
CA SER A 401 26.82 73.71 4.56
C SER A 401 25.66 73.78 5.57
N ASN A 402 26.04 73.75 6.84
CA ASN A 402 25.20 74.17 7.95
C ASN A 402 24.90 75.67 7.79
N HIS A 403 23.64 76.07 7.84
CA HIS A 403 23.08 77.03 8.81
C HIS A 403 21.64 77.45 8.42
N GLY A 404 20.69 77.29 9.36
CA GLY A 404 19.56 78.23 9.47
C GLY A 404 18.14 77.69 9.23
N ASN A 405 17.56 77.11 10.29
CA ASN A 405 16.14 77.11 10.69
C ASN A 405 15.08 76.29 9.91
N ALA A 406 14.40 75.43 10.71
CA ALA A 406 13.22 74.58 10.41
C ALA A 406 13.52 73.33 9.56
N SER A 407 13.26 72.09 9.97
CA SER A 407 12.32 71.53 10.94
C SER A 407 12.96 70.36 11.71
N LEU A 408 12.55 70.19 12.96
CA LEU A 408 12.80 69.00 13.77
C LEU A 408 12.16 67.78 13.09
N ASP A 409 12.94 67.00 12.38
CA ASP A 409 12.75 65.56 12.32
C ASP A 409 14.13 64.92 12.27
N LEU A 410 14.63 64.59 13.47
CA LEU A 410 15.64 63.56 13.60
C LEU A 410 15.14 62.31 12.83
N PRO A 411 16.01 61.54 12.17
CA PRO A 411 15.71 60.13 11.98
C PRO A 411 15.43 59.55 13.38
N SER A 412 14.15 59.35 13.71
CA SER A 412 13.71 58.84 15.00
C SER A 412 14.33 57.46 15.27
N PRO A 413 14.71 57.17 16.52
CA PRO A 413 15.73 56.20 16.86
C PRO A 413 15.24 54.77 16.62
N MET A 414 16.05 53.98 15.92
CA MET A 414 16.67 52.78 16.48
C MET A 414 17.13 51.85 15.37
N ASP A 415 18.43 51.62 15.36
CA ASP A 415 19.09 50.62 14.55
C ASP A 415 18.42 49.25 14.74
N LYS A 416 18.15 48.56 13.64
CA LYS A 416 17.57 47.20 13.62
C LYS A 416 18.19 46.23 14.66
N PRO A 417 19.51 46.23 14.94
CA PRO A 417 20.12 45.46 16.03
C PRO A 417 19.63 45.84 17.44
N ILE A 418 19.38 47.13 17.69
CA ILE A 418 18.84 47.58 18.98
C ILE A 418 17.36 47.19 19.07
N GLN A 419 16.60 47.25 17.97
CA GLN A 419 15.21 46.76 17.93
C GLN A 419 15.12 45.25 18.21
N GLU A 420 16.01 44.45 17.62
CA GLU A 420 16.11 43.01 17.87
C GLU A 420 16.49 42.72 19.34
N LYS A 421 17.42 43.49 19.91
CA LYS A 421 17.81 43.38 21.33
C LYS A 421 16.69 43.80 22.28
N LEU A 422 15.96 44.86 21.97
CA LEU A 422 14.78 45.27 22.75
C LEU A 422 13.65 44.25 22.63
N ALA A 423 13.41 43.69 21.44
CA ALA A 423 12.42 42.64 21.23
C ALA A 423 12.76 41.38 22.03
N PHE A 424 14.03 40.96 22.02
CA PHE A 424 14.50 39.84 22.85
C PHE A 424 14.35 40.12 24.35
N THR A 425 14.77 41.29 24.81
CA THR A 425 14.68 41.68 26.23
C THR A 425 13.23 41.79 26.69
N SER A 426 12.36 42.34 25.85
CA SER A 426 10.90 42.41 26.09
C SER A 426 10.29 41.02 26.18
N LYS A 427 10.69 40.09 25.30
CA LYS A 427 10.23 38.70 25.33
C LYS A 427 10.67 38.00 26.62
N ILE A 428 11.92 38.15 27.04
CA ILE A 428 12.42 37.59 28.31
C ILE A 428 11.69 38.20 29.51
N SER A 429 11.50 39.53 29.54
CA SER A 429 10.77 40.22 30.61
C SER A 429 9.33 39.69 30.73
N THR A 430 8.66 39.47 29.61
CA THR A 430 7.30 38.90 29.55
C THR A 430 7.27 37.49 30.13
N LEU A 431 8.24 36.63 29.78
CA LEU A 431 8.34 35.27 30.31
C LEU A 431 8.61 35.24 31.81
N VAL A 432 9.54 36.06 32.31
CA VAL A 432 9.83 36.18 33.75
C VAL A 432 8.58 36.65 34.49
N GLN A 433 7.85 37.63 33.95
CA GLN A 433 6.62 38.11 34.56
C GLN A 433 5.53 37.03 34.60
N LEU A 434 5.44 36.21 33.57
CA LEU A 434 4.53 35.07 33.50
C LEU A 434 4.88 34.01 34.55
N GLU A 435 6.15 33.65 34.68
CA GLU A 435 6.66 32.70 35.69
C GLU A 435 6.44 33.20 37.11
N MET A 436 6.69 34.49 37.37
CA MET A 436 6.37 35.14 38.65
C MET A 436 4.87 35.13 38.95
N ASN A 437 4.02 35.28 37.92
CA ASN A 437 2.58 35.20 38.10
C ASN A 437 2.13 33.78 38.44
N ILE A 438 2.70 32.75 37.78
CA ILE A 438 2.43 31.34 38.09
C ILE A 438 2.83 31.04 39.54
N GLU A 439 3.99 31.53 39.99
CA GLU A 439 4.46 31.38 41.37
C GLU A 439 3.55 32.06 42.40
N ARG A 440 3.13 33.31 42.13
CA ARG A 440 2.32 34.12 43.06
C ARG A 440 0.85 33.70 43.11
N GLU A 441 0.35 33.04 42.06
CA GLU A 441 -1.03 32.58 42.01
C GLU A 441 -1.29 31.52 43.09
N ALA A 442 -1.98 31.94 44.17
CA ALA A 442 -2.33 31.08 45.28
C ALA A 442 -3.33 29.98 44.86
N GLN A 443 -3.24 28.81 45.51
CA GLN A 443 -4.17 27.68 45.35
C GLN A 443 -5.61 28.04 45.76
N GLY A 444 -6.32 28.78 44.91
CA GLY A 444 -7.75 29.01 45.04
C GLY A 444 -8.51 27.76 44.63
N ARG A 445 -8.90 26.90 45.58
CA ARG A 445 -9.78 25.76 45.30
C ARG A 445 -11.09 26.27 44.69
N SER A 446 -11.32 25.97 43.41
CA SER A 446 -12.52 26.39 42.70
C SER A 446 -13.75 25.77 43.36
N ARG A 447 -14.62 26.61 43.93
CA ARG A 447 -15.88 26.16 44.56
C ARG A 447 -16.97 26.14 43.50
N GLY A 448 -17.10 25.00 42.81
CA GLY A 448 -18.20 24.67 41.88
C GLY A 448 -17.76 23.85 40.67
N LEU A 449 -18.57 22.85 40.28
CA LEU A 449 -18.23 21.89 39.20
C LEU A 449 -18.00 22.58 37.85
N GLN A 450 -18.86 23.53 37.47
CA GLN A 450 -18.72 24.27 36.20
C GLN A 450 -17.47 25.15 36.17
N LYS A 451 -17.17 25.83 37.29
CA LYS A 451 -15.95 26.64 37.41
C LYS A 451 -14.70 25.77 37.35
N ALA A 452 -14.74 24.56 37.90
CA ALA A 452 -13.64 23.61 37.80
C ALA A 452 -13.42 23.11 36.35
N LYS A 453 -14.50 22.87 35.58
CA LYS A 453 -14.40 22.52 34.15
C LYS A 453 -13.71 23.61 33.34
N SER A 454 -14.21 24.85 33.43
CA SER A 454 -13.64 26.00 32.72
C SER A 454 -12.19 26.25 33.13
N ARG A 455 -11.88 26.19 34.44
CA ARG A 455 -10.52 26.36 34.95
C ARG A 455 -9.56 25.28 34.45
N CYS A 456 -10.01 24.03 34.34
CA CYS A 456 -9.21 22.95 33.77
C CYS A 456 -8.79 23.26 32.32
N GLN A 457 -9.71 23.80 31.53
CA GLN A 457 -9.46 24.17 30.13
C GLN A 457 -8.55 25.40 30.01
N GLU A 458 -8.77 26.42 30.84
CA GLU A 458 -7.91 27.61 30.92
C GLU A 458 -6.46 27.23 31.29
N LEU A 459 -6.28 26.32 32.25
CA LEU A 459 -4.95 25.85 32.65
C LEU A 459 -4.28 25.07 31.52
N ALA A 460 -5.01 24.21 30.80
CA ALA A 460 -4.49 23.53 29.62
C ALA A 460 -4.00 24.54 28.56
N ALA A 461 -4.81 25.55 28.25
CA ALA A 461 -4.43 26.62 27.32
C ALA A 461 -3.20 27.40 27.83
N THR A 462 -3.15 27.72 29.12
CA THR A 462 -2.02 28.44 29.73
C THR A 462 -0.72 27.65 29.62
N ILE A 463 -0.76 26.32 29.82
CA ILE A 463 0.44 25.46 29.67
C ILE A 463 0.89 25.46 28.21
N HIS A 464 -0.03 25.28 27.26
CA HIS A 464 0.27 25.29 25.83
C HIS A 464 0.88 26.63 25.39
N ASP A 465 0.25 27.75 25.76
CA ASP A 465 0.72 29.10 25.45
C ASP A 465 2.09 29.37 26.07
N TYR A 466 2.33 28.90 27.31
CA TYR A 466 3.63 29.04 27.97
C TYR A 466 4.73 28.27 27.21
N LEU A 467 4.47 27.01 26.86
CA LEU A 467 5.43 26.19 26.10
C LEU A 467 5.75 26.80 24.73
N HIS A 468 4.74 27.32 24.04
CA HIS A 468 4.90 27.98 22.76
C HIS A 468 5.68 29.31 22.88
N GLN A 469 5.40 30.13 23.90
CA GLN A 469 6.10 31.40 24.11
C GLN A 469 7.58 31.22 24.45
N VAL A 470 7.90 30.22 25.30
CA VAL A 470 9.29 29.87 25.62
C VAL A 470 10.01 29.35 24.38
N GLY A 471 9.42 28.40 23.67
CA GLY A 471 10.02 27.77 22.50
C GLY A 471 11.46 27.30 22.77
N ASP A 472 12.39 27.71 21.92
CA ASP A 472 13.80 27.32 22.01
C ASP A 472 14.67 28.24 22.89
N LEU A 473 14.09 29.26 23.54
CA LEU A 473 14.85 30.29 24.24
C LEU A 473 15.72 29.76 25.39
N TYR A 474 15.28 28.70 26.05
CA TYR A 474 16.00 28.11 27.19
C TYR A 474 16.90 26.94 26.78
N ASN A 475 17.04 26.64 25.48
CA ASN A 475 17.86 25.52 25.02
C ASN A 475 19.33 25.74 25.41
N GLY A 476 19.93 24.74 26.06
CA GLY A 476 21.32 24.81 26.52
C GLY A 476 21.52 25.40 27.92
N ASP A 477 20.47 25.88 28.60
CA ASP A 477 20.53 26.35 29.99
C ASP A 477 19.69 25.44 30.92
N PRO A 478 20.33 24.48 31.63
CA PRO A 478 19.63 23.58 32.54
C PRO A 478 18.87 24.28 33.67
N ALA A 479 19.32 25.46 34.13
CA ALA A 479 18.64 26.19 35.20
C ALA A 479 17.34 26.80 34.69
N GLN A 480 17.36 27.45 33.52
CA GLN A 480 16.15 28.01 32.90
C GLN A 480 15.18 26.90 32.45
N GLN A 481 15.68 25.79 31.93
CA GLN A 481 14.86 24.60 31.65
C GLN A 481 14.19 24.08 32.92
N SER A 482 14.88 24.11 34.06
CA SER A 482 14.33 23.66 35.34
C SER A 482 13.20 24.58 35.84
N VAL A 483 13.33 25.89 35.68
CA VAL A 483 12.24 26.85 35.96
C VAL A 483 11.03 26.59 35.07
N LYS A 484 11.26 26.37 33.77
CA LYS A 484 10.21 26.03 32.80
C LYS A 484 9.45 24.78 33.20
N VAL A 485 10.17 23.69 33.46
CA VAL A 485 9.56 22.43 33.85
C VAL A 485 8.79 22.58 35.16
N LEU A 486 9.34 23.28 36.16
CA LEU A 486 8.64 23.52 37.41
C LEU A 486 7.30 24.24 37.20
N CYS A 487 7.29 25.33 36.41
CA CYS A 487 6.08 26.09 36.11
C CYS A 487 5.03 25.24 35.38
N VAL A 488 5.44 24.43 34.40
CA VAL A 488 4.54 23.50 33.68
C VAL A 488 3.92 22.50 34.64
N PHE A 489 4.71 21.88 35.52
CA PHE A 489 4.20 20.87 36.44
C PHE A 489 3.33 21.44 37.57
N GLU A 490 3.55 22.68 37.99
CA GLU A 490 2.65 23.38 38.91
C GLU A 490 1.29 23.68 38.27
N LEU A 491 1.30 24.17 37.02
CA LEU A 491 0.08 24.39 36.26
C LEU A 491 -0.65 23.07 36.00
N TRP A 492 0.09 22.01 35.63
CA TRP A 492 -0.46 20.67 35.42
C TRP A 492 -1.08 20.11 36.70
N MET A 493 -0.43 20.28 37.85
CA MET A 493 -0.98 19.88 39.16
C MET A 493 -2.31 20.57 39.45
N ARG A 494 -2.41 21.90 39.22
CA ARG A 494 -3.66 22.66 39.39
C ARG A 494 -4.75 22.18 38.42
N MET A 495 -4.37 21.83 37.19
CA MET A 495 -5.26 21.31 36.17
C MET A 495 -5.80 19.92 36.56
N ASP A 496 -4.93 19.05 37.06
CA ASP A 496 -5.25 17.71 37.54
C ASP A 496 -6.19 17.76 38.76
N GLU A 497 -5.98 18.68 39.70
CA GLU A 497 -6.92 18.91 40.81
C GLU A 497 -8.33 19.31 40.29
N CYS A 498 -8.40 20.21 39.30
CA CYS A 498 -9.67 20.59 38.67
C CYS A 498 -10.33 19.42 37.95
N ALA A 499 -9.56 18.60 37.23
CA ALA A 499 -10.04 17.42 36.53
C ALA A 499 -10.62 16.37 37.48
N ILE A 500 -9.98 16.13 38.64
CA ILE A 500 -10.50 15.22 39.69
C ILE A 500 -11.81 15.73 40.27
N VAL A 501 -11.92 17.04 40.55
CA VAL A 501 -13.17 17.63 41.07
C VAL A 501 -14.32 17.41 40.08
N CYS A 502 -14.04 17.49 38.78
CA CYS A 502 -15.03 17.24 37.73
C CYS A 502 -15.30 15.75 37.51
N CYS A 503 -14.29 14.89 37.67
CA CYS A 503 -14.33 13.46 37.45
C CYS A 503 -13.58 12.72 38.58
N PRO A 504 -14.26 12.38 39.68
CA PRO A 504 -13.64 11.68 40.81
C PRO A 504 -13.03 10.33 40.41
N LEU A 505 -13.55 9.68 39.37
CA LEU A 505 -13.01 8.43 38.81
C LEU A 505 -11.52 8.55 38.45
N LEU A 506 -11.09 9.72 37.96
CA LEU A 506 -9.71 9.96 37.58
C LEU A 506 -8.73 9.76 38.74
N ALA A 507 -9.15 9.98 39.99
CA ALA A 507 -8.32 9.78 41.18
C ALA A 507 -7.89 8.32 41.39
N ASN A 508 -8.65 7.36 40.85
CA ASN A 508 -8.31 5.94 40.91
C ASN A 508 -7.21 5.53 39.93
N TYR A 509 -6.83 6.40 38.98
CA TYR A 509 -5.82 6.12 37.96
C TYR A 509 -4.49 6.79 38.31
N ARG A 510 -3.39 6.04 38.14
CA ARG A 510 -2.05 6.53 38.45
C ARG A 510 -1.68 7.68 37.51
N PRO A 511 -1.14 8.81 38.01
CA PRO A 511 -0.55 9.82 37.15
C PRO A 511 0.56 9.22 36.28
N ILE A 512 0.67 9.73 35.06
CA ILE A 512 1.72 9.32 34.11
C ILE A 512 3.12 9.69 34.62
N PHE A 513 3.23 10.81 35.33
CA PHE A 513 4.50 11.34 35.79
C PHE A 513 4.89 10.73 37.15
N ASP A 514 6.13 10.24 37.24
CA ASP A 514 6.71 9.80 38.51
C ASP A 514 7.26 10.99 39.29
N PRO A 515 7.11 11.07 40.63
CA PRO A 515 7.70 12.16 41.42
C PRO A 515 9.20 12.33 41.19
N ARG A 516 9.92 11.22 40.95
CA ARG A 516 11.37 11.21 40.71
C ARG A 516 11.76 11.72 39.33
N LEU A 517 10.80 11.84 38.39
CA LEU A 517 11.06 12.48 37.10
C LEU A 517 11.61 13.90 37.30
N LEU A 518 11.12 14.58 38.33
CA LEU A 518 11.48 15.97 38.64
C LEU A 518 12.79 16.11 39.45
N ASP A 519 13.44 15.00 39.81
CA ASP A 519 14.75 15.05 40.52
C ASP A 519 15.87 15.59 39.62
N ALA A 520 15.65 15.66 38.30
CA ALA A 520 16.58 16.24 37.34
C ALA A 520 16.67 17.78 37.42
N LEU A 521 15.74 18.46 38.11
CA LEU A 521 15.67 19.93 38.11
C LEU A 521 16.82 20.56 38.92
N GLN A 522 17.50 21.53 38.32
CA GLN A 522 18.56 22.33 38.92
C GLN A 522 18.01 23.67 39.44
N LEU A 523 17.54 23.67 40.69
CA LEU A 523 16.93 24.83 41.34
C LEU A 523 17.84 25.38 42.44
N PRO A 524 18.48 26.57 42.25
CA PRO A 524 19.46 27.09 43.20
C PRO A 524 18.83 27.76 44.44
N THR A 525 17.51 27.99 44.46
CA THR A 525 16.83 28.71 45.53
C THR A 525 15.99 27.77 46.42
N LEU A 526 15.96 28.07 47.72
CA LEU A 526 15.11 27.34 48.67
C LEU A 526 13.62 27.43 48.29
N ALA A 527 13.18 28.59 47.80
CA ALA A 527 11.82 28.79 47.32
C ALA A 527 11.47 27.85 46.15
N GLY A 528 12.38 27.71 45.17
CA GLY A 528 12.22 26.77 44.05
C GLY A 528 12.16 25.32 44.52
N LEU A 529 13.05 24.90 45.43
CA LEU A 529 13.01 23.55 46.01
C LEU A 529 11.73 23.28 46.82
N GLY A 530 11.20 24.28 47.53
CA GLY A 530 9.92 24.18 48.24
C GLY A 530 8.74 23.95 47.29
N ARG A 531 8.71 24.69 46.17
CA ARG A 531 7.73 24.52 45.09
C ARG A 531 7.81 23.13 44.46
N LEU A 532 9.02 22.68 44.11
CA LEU A 532 9.27 21.33 43.59
C LEU A 532 8.75 20.25 44.54
N ARG A 533 9.07 20.36 45.85
CA ARG A 533 8.61 19.42 46.87
C ARG A 533 7.08 19.34 46.94
N ALA A 534 6.36 20.45 46.75
CA ALA A 534 4.90 20.46 46.75
C ALA A 534 4.33 19.62 45.58
N VAL A 535 4.89 19.79 44.39
CA VAL A 535 4.51 19.01 43.19
C VAL A 535 4.85 17.52 43.38
N GLN A 536 6.05 17.20 43.88
CA GLN A 536 6.45 15.80 44.12
C GLN A 536 5.57 15.12 45.16
N ALA A 537 5.25 15.82 46.26
CA ALA A 537 4.34 15.32 47.29
C ALA A 537 2.93 15.09 46.74
N TYR A 538 2.44 15.96 45.86
CA TYR A 538 1.17 15.80 45.17
C TYR A 538 1.14 14.54 44.31
N LEU A 539 2.14 14.37 43.43
CA LEU A 539 2.26 13.20 42.55
C LEU A 539 2.39 11.91 43.37
N ALA A 540 3.20 11.90 44.43
CA ALA A 540 3.39 10.73 45.29
C ALA A 540 2.08 10.32 45.98
N ARG A 541 1.32 11.31 46.49
CA ARG A 541 -0.01 11.06 47.07
C ARG A 541 -1.00 10.50 46.04
N ARG A 542 -1.03 11.05 44.84
CA ARG A 542 -1.86 10.52 43.74
C ARG A 542 -1.49 9.10 43.36
N GLN A 543 -0.19 8.78 43.28
CA GLN A 543 0.28 7.42 42.99
C GLN A 543 -0.08 6.43 44.10
N ALA A 544 0.06 6.83 45.37
CA ALA A 544 -0.28 5.97 46.52
C ALA A 544 -1.78 5.66 46.61
N ASN A 545 -2.64 6.57 46.16
CA ASN A 545 -4.10 6.41 46.17
C ASN A 545 -4.67 5.74 44.91
N ALA A 546 -3.86 5.56 43.87
CA ALA A 546 -4.30 4.98 42.61
C ALA A 546 -4.49 3.45 42.73
N LYS A 547 -5.55 2.95 42.09
CA LYS A 547 -5.90 1.52 42.02
C LYS A 547 -5.47 0.90 40.69
N TYR A 548 -5.52 1.69 39.63
CA TYR A 548 -5.30 1.24 38.26
C TYR A 548 -4.04 1.90 37.66
N ALA A 549 -3.63 1.37 36.50
CA ALA A 549 -2.58 1.97 35.67
C ALA A 549 -2.96 3.40 35.21
N HIS A 550 -2.09 4.04 34.43
CA HIS A 550 -2.37 5.38 33.95
C HIS A 550 -3.57 5.42 32.98
N PHE A 551 -4.31 6.54 32.96
CA PHE A 551 -5.56 6.68 32.21
C PHE A 551 -5.42 6.57 30.68
N LEU A 552 -4.22 6.77 30.13
CA LEU A 552 -3.92 6.51 28.70
C LEU A 552 -3.72 5.01 28.37
N HIS A 553 -3.75 4.12 29.36
CA HIS A 553 -3.60 2.69 29.14
C HIS A 553 -4.92 2.08 28.65
N HIS A 554 -4.94 1.62 27.39
CA HIS A 554 -6.17 1.20 26.72
C HIS A 554 -6.35 -0.34 26.62
N ARG A 555 -5.36 -1.16 26.99
CA ARG A 555 -5.34 -2.56 26.54
C ARG A 555 -6.10 -3.58 27.42
N THR A 556 -6.83 -3.15 28.46
CA THR A 556 -7.48 -4.07 29.43
C THR A 556 -8.88 -3.61 29.84
N GLY A 557 -9.66 -4.54 30.43
CA GLY A 557 -11.01 -4.26 30.96
C GLY A 557 -11.07 -3.11 31.96
N ASP A 558 -9.95 -2.80 32.64
CA ASP A 558 -9.85 -1.75 33.65
C ASP A 558 -9.52 -0.35 33.05
N SER A 559 -9.67 -0.18 31.74
CA SER A 559 -9.36 1.11 31.08
C SER A 559 -10.28 2.23 31.58
N PHE A 560 -9.71 3.44 31.72
CA PHE A 560 -10.46 4.60 32.19
C PHE A 560 -11.64 4.94 31.28
N ALA A 561 -11.46 4.82 29.97
CA ALA A 561 -12.49 5.10 28.98
C ALA A 561 -13.69 4.16 29.12
N ALA A 562 -13.46 2.86 29.25
CA ALA A 562 -14.52 1.88 29.45
C ALA A 562 -15.29 2.13 30.76
N GLU A 563 -14.56 2.28 31.87
CA GLU A 563 -15.16 2.53 33.19
C GLU A 563 -16.00 3.82 33.20
N TYR A 564 -15.49 4.90 32.59
CA TYR A 564 -16.22 6.18 32.50
C TYR A 564 -17.51 6.03 31.68
N ALA A 565 -17.43 5.43 30.48
CA ALA A 565 -18.59 5.24 29.61
C ALA A 565 -19.66 4.32 30.24
N SER A 566 -19.25 3.35 31.06
CA SER A 566 -20.19 2.48 31.78
C SER A 566 -21.02 3.22 32.85
N GLN A 567 -20.45 4.27 33.46
CA GLN A 567 -21.10 5.03 34.52
C GLN A 567 -21.92 6.22 33.98
N ASP A 568 -21.52 6.79 32.84
CA ASP A 568 -22.19 7.94 32.25
C ASP A 568 -23.51 7.56 31.54
N ALA A 569 -24.59 8.30 31.82
CA ALA A 569 -25.91 8.00 31.27
C ALA A 569 -26.02 8.36 29.78
N ALA A 570 -25.38 9.45 29.34
CA ALA A 570 -25.43 9.89 27.95
C ALA A 570 -24.62 8.95 27.04
N MET A 571 -23.45 8.49 27.49
CA MET A 571 -22.64 7.50 26.77
C MET A 571 -23.33 6.14 26.68
N ARG A 572 -24.00 5.68 27.76
CA ARG A 572 -24.82 4.46 27.68
C ARG A 572 -25.97 4.58 26.68
N GLN A 573 -26.60 5.74 26.59
CA GLN A 573 -27.62 5.98 25.56
C GLN A 573 -27.02 5.97 24.15
N LEU A 574 -25.87 6.64 23.96
CA LEU A 574 -25.15 6.64 22.68
C LEU A 574 -24.76 5.23 22.23
N LEU A 575 -24.32 4.37 23.16
CA LEU A 575 -24.04 2.96 22.89
C LEU A 575 -25.28 2.22 22.35
N VAL A 576 -26.45 2.44 22.97
CA VAL A 576 -27.72 1.85 22.53
C VAL A 576 -28.12 2.39 21.16
N ASP A 577 -27.97 3.68 20.91
CA ASP A 577 -28.32 4.31 19.64
C ASP A 577 -27.46 3.76 18.48
N ILE A 578 -26.14 3.60 18.72
CA ILE A 578 -25.22 2.99 17.74
C ILE A 578 -25.59 1.53 17.49
N GLN A 579 -25.92 0.76 18.53
CA GLN A 579 -26.32 -0.63 18.37
C GLN A 579 -27.63 -0.77 17.57
N ASN A 580 -28.63 0.06 17.86
CA ASN A 580 -29.89 0.09 17.11
C ASN A 580 -29.68 0.46 15.64
N ALA A 581 -28.80 1.41 15.35
CA ALA A 581 -28.43 1.78 13.98
C ALA A 581 -27.74 0.62 13.25
N SER A 582 -26.81 -0.07 13.93
CA SER A 582 -26.15 -1.28 13.41
C SER A 582 -27.16 -2.38 13.11
N ASP A 583 -28.09 -2.66 14.01
CA ASP A 583 -29.08 -3.74 13.86
C ASP A 583 -30.08 -3.42 12.72
N MET A 584 -30.44 -2.14 12.56
CA MET A 584 -31.30 -1.71 11.46
C MET A 584 -30.60 -1.82 10.10
N ASP A 585 -29.34 -1.36 9.99
CA ASP A 585 -28.55 -1.55 8.75
C ASP A 585 -28.37 -3.04 8.43
N ARG A 586 -28.10 -3.87 9.45
CA ARG A 586 -27.99 -5.33 9.33
C ARG A 586 -29.25 -5.94 8.74
N ALA A 587 -30.42 -5.59 9.25
CA ALA A 587 -31.70 -6.10 8.77
C ALA A 587 -32.00 -5.68 7.32
N VAL A 588 -31.70 -4.42 6.96
CA VAL A 588 -31.85 -3.92 5.58
C VAL A 588 -30.93 -4.69 4.62
N LYS A 589 -29.68 -4.92 5.00
CA LYS A 589 -28.72 -5.67 4.18
C LYS A 589 -29.10 -7.15 4.07
N GLU A 590 -29.62 -7.77 5.12
CA GLU A 590 -30.12 -9.15 5.09
C GLU A 590 -31.30 -9.30 4.13
N ALA A 591 -32.30 -8.43 4.20
CA ALA A 591 -33.43 -8.44 3.26
C ALA A 591 -32.99 -8.20 1.80
N THR A 592 -32.04 -7.29 1.59
CA THR A 592 -31.46 -7.05 0.25
C THR A 592 -30.78 -8.30 -0.30
N TRP A 593 -30.01 -9.01 0.55
CA TRP A 593 -29.35 -10.25 0.17
C TRP A 593 -30.34 -11.37 -0.19
N GLU A 594 -31.42 -11.52 0.57
CA GLU A 594 -32.45 -12.52 0.29
C GLU A 594 -33.09 -12.29 -1.08
N GLU A 595 -33.42 -11.04 -1.40
CA GLU A 595 -34.01 -10.66 -2.68
C GLU A 595 -33.03 -10.88 -3.85
N GLU A 596 -31.77 -10.47 -3.71
CA GLU A 596 -30.75 -10.71 -4.74
C GLU A 596 -30.47 -12.20 -4.95
N THR A 597 -30.49 -12.99 -3.89
CA THR A 597 -30.33 -14.45 -3.96
C THR A 597 -31.51 -15.09 -4.69
N ARG A 598 -32.73 -14.60 -4.44
CA ARG A 598 -33.95 -15.03 -5.14
C ARG A 598 -33.87 -14.71 -6.64
N GLN A 599 -33.51 -13.47 -6.99
CA GLN A 599 -33.32 -13.04 -8.38
C GLN A 599 -32.22 -13.85 -9.08
N TYR A 600 -31.12 -14.16 -8.38
CA TYR A 600 -30.05 -14.99 -8.92
C TYR A 600 -30.55 -16.38 -9.33
N LYS A 601 -31.32 -17.05 -8.46
CA LYS A 601 -31.90 -18.36 -8.75
C LYS A 601 -32.87 -18.28 -9.93
N GLU A 602 -33.77 -17.30 -9.92
CA GLU A 602 -34.74 -17.07 -11.01
C GLU A 602 -34.04 -16.84 -12.36
N TYR A 603 -33.01 -15.99 -12.40
CA TYR A 603 -32.25 -15.76 -13.63
C TYR A 603 -31.47 -17.00 -14.07
N THR A 604 -30.97 -17.81 -13.14
CA THR A 604 -30.26 -19.07 -13.45
C THR A 604 -31.21 -20.08 -14.09
N GLU A 605 -32.40 -20.25 -13.54
CA GLU A 605 -33.45 -21.10 -14.14
C GLU A 605 -33.81 -20.63 -15.55
N LYS A 606 -34.01 -19.32 -15.73
CA LYS A 606 -34.29 -18.73 -17.06
C LYS A 606 -33.14 -18.95 -18.05
N ILE A 607 -31.88 -18.80 -17.62
CA ILE A 607 -30.71 -19.07 -18.47
C ILE A 607 -30.69 -20.54 -18.92
N ASN A 608 -30.93 -21.47 -17.99
CA ASN A 608 -30.91 -22.91 -18.26
C ASN A 608 -32.06 -23.36 -19.18
N SER A 609 -33.22 -22.69 -19.08
CA SER A 609 -34.42 -23.02 -19.87
C SER A 609 -34.46 -22.39 -21.28
N LEU A 610 -33.64 -21.37 -21.56
CA LEU A 610 -33.69 -20.62 -22.82
C LEU A 610 -32.50 -20.99 -23.71
N GLU A 611 -32.74 -21.06 -25.02
CA GLU A 611 -31.70 -21.23 -26.03
C GLU A 611 -31.02 -19.90 -26.39
N CYS A 612 -29.77 -19.98 -26.86
CA CYS A 612 -29.01 -18.79 -27.22
C CYS A 612 -29.28 -18.36 -28.68
N LEU A 613 -30.22 -17.44 -28.89
CA LEU A 613 -30.58 -16.92 -30.21
C LEU A 613 -29.63 -15.82 -30.75
N CYS A 614 -28.36 -15.82 -30.35
CA CYS A 614 -27.42 -14.81 -30.82
C CYS A 614 -27.03 -15.04 -32.28
N THR A 615 -27.18 -14.00 -33.10
CA THR A 615 -26.64 -13.97 -34.47
C THR A 615 -25.24 -13.35 -34.48
N PHE A 616 -24.50 -13.61 -35.54
CA PHE A 616 -23.16 -13.06 -35.74
C PHE A 616 -23.15 -12.26 -37.04
N ASP A 617 -22.82 -10.99 -36.95
CA ASP A 617 -22.50 -10.16 -38.11
C ASP A 617 -20.97 -10.03 -38.19
N GLY A 618 -20.35 -10.87 -39.02
CA GLY A 618 -18.90 -11.07 -39.03
C GLY A 618 -18.38 -11.59 -37.68
N GLU A 619 -17.61 -10.75 -36.99
CA GLU A 619 -17.04 -11.05 -35.66
C GLU A 619 -17.84 -10.44 -34.50
N VAL A 620 -18.86 -9.64 -34.80
CA VAL A 620 -19.68 -8.98 -33.79
C VAL A 620 -20.88 -9.86 -33.46
N ARG A 621 -20.96 -10.31 -32.21
CA ARG A 621 -22.10 -11.06 -31.68
C ARG A 621 -23.25 -10.08 -31.44
N ASP A 622 -24.35 -10.25 -32.16
CA ASP A 622 -25.59 -9.55 -31.85
C ASP A 622 -26.32 -10.28 -30.71
N VAL A 623 -26.48 -9.56 -29.61
CA VAL A 623 -27.14 -10.02 -28.38
C VAL A 623 -28.46 -9.30 -28.13
N SER A 624 -28.89 -8.43 -29.04
CA SER A 624 -30.05 -7.55 -28.87
C SER A 624 -31.34 -8.35 -28.63
N ASN A 625 -31.53 -9.44 -29.38
CA ASN A 625 -32.73 -10.27 -29.34
C ASN A 625 -32.59 -11.57 -28.53
N CYS A 626 -31.45 -11.78 -27.84
CA CYS A 626 -31.23 -13.01 -27.09
C CYS A 626 -31.64 -12.87 -25.62
N ALA A 627 -32.79 -13.46 -25.25
CA ALA A 627 -33.32 -13.46 -23.89
C ALA A 627 -32.38 -14.16 -22.88
N ARG A 628 -31.76 -15.28 -23.27
CA ARG A 628 -30.75 -15.99 -22.45
C ARG A 628 -29.58 -15.06 -22.08
N CYS A 629 -28.99 -14.38 -23.06
CA CYS A 629 -27.90 -13.42 -22.84
C CYS A 629 -28.34 -12.17 -22.05
N LEU A 630 -29.61 -11.77 -22.14
CA LEU A 630 -30.16 -10.71 -21.30
C LEU A 630 -30.20 -11.13 -19.82
N TYR A 631 -30.76 -12.30 -19.51
CA TYR A 631 -30.83 -12.80 -18.13
C TYR A 631 -29.44 -13.09 -17.55
N TRP A 632 -28.51 -13.59 -18.35
CA TRP A 632 -27.11 -13.74 -17.95
C TRP A 632 -26.48 -12.38 -17.58
N ARG A 633 -26.66 -11.34 -18.40
CA ARG A 633 -26.17 -9.98 -18.10
C ARG A 633 -26.82 -9.41 -16.84
N ARG A 634 -28.11 -9.65 -16.61
CA ARG A 634 -28.82 -9.24 -15.39
C ARG A 634 -28.26 -9.95 -14.17
N ARG A 635 -28.09 -11.28 -14.23
CA ARG A 635 -27.47 -12.10 -13.18
C ARG A 635 -26.06 -11.61 -12.84
N LYS A 636 -25.24 -11.30 -13.85
CA LYS A 636 -23.86 -10.80 -13.66
C LYS A 636 -23.78 -9.42 -13.02
N ARG A 637 -24.86 -8.63 -13.09
CA ARG A 637 -24.97 -7.29 -12.50
C ARG A 637 -25.54 -7.28 -11.08
N LEU A 638 -25.96 -8.43 -10.54
CA LEU A 638 -26.38 -8.53 -9.14
C LEU A 638 -25.16 -8.33 -8.24
N THR A 639 -25.29 -7.44 -7.25
CA THR A 639 -24.19 -7.04 -6.37
C THR A 639 -24.66 -6.87 -4.95
N VAL A 640 -24.23 -7.77 -4.07
CA VAL A 640 -24.54 -7.67 -2.65
C VAL A 640 -23.44 -6.86 -1.96
N GLN A 641 -23.83 -5.80 -1.27
CA GLN A 641 -22.93 -5.05 -0.38
C GLN A 641 -22.87 -5.70 1.01
N VAL A 642 -21.70 -5.62 1.63
CA VAL A 642 -21.50 -6.12 3.00
C VAL A 642 -22.12 -5.20 4.05
N HIS A 643 -22.62 -5.80 5.12
CA HIS A 643 -22.85 -5.15 6.41
C HIS A 643 -21.62 -5.39 7.30
N GLU A 644 -21.24 -4.39 8.06
CA GLU A 644 -20.24 -4.50 9.11
C GLU A 644 -20.83 -3.95 10.39
N ASP A 645 -20.87 -4.77 11.45
CA ASP A 645 -21.37 -4.34 12.77
C ASP A 645 -20.66 -3.05 13.19
N PHE A 646 -21.36 -2.06 13.77
CA PHE A 646 -20.77 -0.73 14.02
C PHE A 646 -19.80 -0.72 15.22
N LEU A 647 -19.91 -1.70 16.10
CA LEU A 647 -19.10 -1.83 17.31
C LEU A 647 -18.55 -3.26 17.46
N PRO A 648 -17.40 -3.43 18.13
CA PRO A 648 -16.84 -4.74 18.39
C PRO A 648 -17.69 -5.53 19.41
N ILE A 649 -17.55 -6.86 19.38
CA ILE A 649 -18.18 -7.79 20.34
C ILE A 649 -17.64 -7.57 21.76
N ASP A 650 -16.38 -7.14 21.88
CA ASP A 650 -15.74 -6.88 23.16
C ASP A 650 -16.34 -5.66 23.86
N GLU A 651 -16.84 -5.86 25.09
CA GLU A 651 -17.56 -4.85 25.87
C GLU A 651 -16.65 -3.67 26.27
N SER A 652 -15.40 -3.93 26.65
CA SER A 652 -14.47 -2.87 27.03
C SER A 652 -14.13 -1.99 25.82
N LYS A 653 -13.87 -2.62 24.66
CA LYS A 653 -13.56 -1.89 23.43
C LYS A 653 -14.72 -1.02 22.95
N ARG A 654 -15.96 -1.51 22.97
CA ARG A 654 -17.12 -0.69 22.55
C ARG A 654 -17.34 0.49 23.48
N GLN A 655 -17.20 0.30 24.80
CA GLN A 655 -17.33 1.39 25.76
C GLN A 655 -16.26 2.46 25.54
N SER A 656 -15.01 2.05 25.29
CA SER A 656 -13.96 3.00 24.96
C SER A 656 -14.17 3.73 23.65
N ILE A 657 -14.71 3.07 22.61
CA ILE A 657 -15.05 3.75 21.35
C ILE A 657 -16.11 4.83 21.59
N VAL A 658 -17.16 4.52 22.35
CA VAL A 658 -18.20 5.47 22.74
C VAL A 658 -17.63 6.63 23.55
N PHE A 659 -16.72 6.33 24.49
CA PHE A 659 -16.01 7.37 25.24
C PHE A 659 -15.26 8.33 24.31
N GLU A 660 -14.54 7.84 23.30
CA GLU A 660 -13.83 8.72 22.37
C GLU A 660 -14.74 9.50 21.42
N LEU A 661 -15.89 8.94 21.05
CA LEU A 661 -16.89 9.65 20.23
C LEU A 661 -17.46 10.87 20.97
N ALA A 662 -17.59 10.78 22.29
CA ALA A 662 -18.30 11.76 23.12
C ALA A 662 -17.49 12.28 24.34
N ILE A 663 -16.16 12.22 24.31
CA ILE A 663 -15.33 12.63 25.45
C ILE A 663 -15.63 14.09 25.84
N PRO A 664 -15.90 14.39 27.14
CA PRO A 664 -16.15 15.74 27.59
C PRO A 664 -14.97 16.68 27.31
N THR A 665 -15.26 17.93 26.94
CA THR A 665 -14.26 18.92 26.51
C THR A 665 -13.17 19.19 27.54
N TYR A 666 -13.51 19.30 28.84
CA TYR A 666 -12.53 19.49 29.91
C TYR A 666 -11.58 18.29 30.07
N LEU A 667 -12.10 17.08 29.86
CA LEU A 667 -11.35 15.83 30.01
C LEU A 667 -10.45 15.58 28.80
N SER A 668 -10.93 15.93 27.60
CA SER A 668 -10.12 15.99 26.38
C SER A 668 -8.98 17.01 26.52
N ALA A 669 -9.25 18.22 27.04
CA ALA A 669 -8.22 19.23 27.30
C ALA A 669 -7.16 18.74 28.29
N TYR A 670 -7.58 18.15 29.43
CA TYR A 670 -6.67 17.53 30.39
C TYR A 670 -5.81 16.43 29.76
N ARG A 671 -6.44 15.52 29.00
CA ARG A 671 -5.76 14.40 28.34
C ARG A 671 -4.72 14.89 27.33
N ASN A 672 -5.13 15.78 26.43
CA ASN A 672 -4.29 16.28 25.35
C ASN A 672 -3.09 17.03 25.91
N MET A 673 -3.30 17.89 26.91
CA MET A 673 -2.21 18.63 27.54
C MET A 673 -1.25 17.69 28.31
N THR A 674 -1.78 16.70 29.03
CA THR A 674 -0.94 15.70 29.72
C THR A 674 -0.09 14.91 28.72
N TRP A 675 -0.67 14.54 27.58
CA TRP A 675 0.05 13.87 26.51
C TRP A 675 1.11 14.74 25.84
N GLU A 676 0.81 16.01 25.57
CA GLU A 676 1.77 16.94 24.98
C GLU A 676 2.95 17.19 25.92
N ILE A 677 2.74 17.32 27.24
CA ILE A 677 3.83 17.37 28.23
C ILE A 677 4.68 16.08 28.18
N LEU A 678 4.04 14.90 28.16
CA LEU A 678 4.75 13.63 28.05
C LEU A 678 5.61 13.59 26.77
N ARG A 679 5.00 13.89 25.62
CA ARG A 679 5.58 13.78 24.28
C ARG A 679 6.72 14.77 24.06
N ASP A 680 6.51 16.03 24.40
CA ASP A 680 7.40 17.12 24.01
C ASP A 680 8.44 17.47 25.08
N LEU A 681 8.12 17.28 26.37
CA LEU A 681 9.07 17.57 27.45
C LEU A 681 9.77 16.32 27.99
N ALA A 682 9.07 15.21 28.13
CA ALA A 682 9.56 14.06 28.92
C ALA A 682 10.01 12.85 28.09
N HIS A 683 9.87 12.89 26.76
CA HIS A 683 10.18 11.77 25.87
C HIS A 683 11.02 12.22 24.64
N PRO A 684 12.36 12.36 24.78
CA PRO A 684 13.22 12.97 23.74
C PRO A 684 13.33 12.16 22.43
N THR A 685 13.06 10.86 22.47
CA THR A 685 13.17 10.01 21.27
C THR A 685 11.86 9.96 20.50
N ARG A 686 11.90 10.20 19.20
CA ARG A 686 10.74 10.03 18.32
C ARG A 686 10.95 8.81 17.45
N GLN A 687 10.15 7.77 17.67
CA GLN A 687 10.11 6.61 16.76
C GLN A 687 9.19 6.95 15.59
N SER A 688 9.52 6.44 14.40
CA SER A 688 8.64 6.57 13.24
C SER A 688 7.47 5.59 13.40
N SER A 689 6.26 6.12 13.53
CA SER A 689 5.03 5.34 13.64
C SER A 689 4.46 5.03 12.25
N PRO A 690 3.91 3.82 12.03
CA PRO A 690 3.17 3.53 10.81
C PRO A 690 1.91 4.40 10.72
N SER A 691 1.59 4.91 9.54
CA SER A 691 0.36 5.69 9.36
C SER A 691 -0.90 4.82 9.55
N PRO A 692 -1.94 5.34 10.22
CA PRO A 692 -3.19 4.60 10.39
C PRO A 692 -3.89 4.39 9.05
N GLN A 693 -4.62 3.28 8.95
CA GLN A 693 -5.42 2.93 7.77
C GLN A 693 -6.78 3.61 7.77
N THR A 694 -7.38 3.80 8.95
CA THR A 694 -8.61 4.57 9.15
C THR A 694 -8.58 5.33 10.47
N ARG A 695 -9.41 6.36 10.60
CA ARG A 695 -9.51 7.26 11.76
C ARG A 695 -10.95 7.26 12.25
N LEU A 696 -11.17 7.45 13.55
CA LEU A 696 -12.52 7.40 14.12
C LEU A 696 -13.48 8.38 13.43
N HIS A 697 -13.08 9.63 13.22
CA HIS A 697 -13.89 10.65 12.51
C HIS A 697 -14.13 10.38 11.02
N LYS A 698 -13.46 9.38 10.43
CA LYS A 698 -13.65 8.96 9.03
C LYS A 698 -14.26 7.57 8.92
N CYS A 699 -14.52 6.91 10.04
CA CYS A 699 -15.12 5.59 10.05
C CYS A 699 -16.58 5.73 9.60
N PRO A 700 -16.98 5.20 8.43
CA PRO A 700 -18.31 5.45 7.87
C PRO A 700 -19.45 5.08 8.81
N GLN A 701 -19.26 4.05 9.64
CA GLN A 701 -20.25 3.57 10.62
C GLN A 701 -20.42 4.49 11.83
N LEU A 702 -19.40 5.27 12.18
CA LEU A 702 -19.34 5.98 13.47
C LEU A 702 -19.22 7.50 13.34
N GLN A 703 -18.93 8.01 12.13
CA GLN A 703 -18.71 9.44 11.88
C GLN A 703 -19.89 10.31 12.32
N ASP A 704 -21.13 9.85 12.12
CA ASP A 704 -22.35 10.62 12.40
C ASP A 704 -22.66 10.71 13.90
N PHE A 705 -22.03 9.84 14.71
CA PHE A 705 -22.17 9.80 16.16
C PHE A 705 -21.08 10.62 16.89
N MET A 706 -20.13 11.19 16.15
CA MET A 706 -18.99 11.88 16.75
C MET A 706 -19.35 13.31 17.18
N THR A 707 -19.22 13.59 18.48
CA THR A 707 -19.38 14.94 19.05
C THR A 707 -18.07 15.52 19.59
N ALA A 708 -17.07 14.67 19.82
CA ALA A 708 -15.78 15.06 20.35
C ALA A 708 -14.86 15.69 19.30
N ASP A 709 -13.95 16.55 19.74
CA ASP A 709 -12.84 17.02 18.91
C ASP A 709 -11.82 15.90 18.68
N SER A 710 -11.39 15.72 17.43
CA SER A 710 -10.40 14.73 16.99
C SER A 710 -9.10 15.33 16.48
N SER A 711 -8.87 16.62 16.74
CA SER A 711 -7.70 17.37 16.22
C SER A 711 -6.35 16.87 16.76
N CYS A 712 -6.29 16.45 18.02
CA CYS A 712 -5.06 16.01 18.69
C CYS A 712 -5.04 14.49 18.94
N LEU A 713 -5.41 14.02 20.14
CA LEU A 713 -5.54 12.60 20.45
C LEU A 713 -6.95 12.10 20.17
N SER A 714 -7.05 11.13 19.28
CA SER A 714 -8.28 10.39 19.02
C SER A 714 -7.93 8.96 18.58
N PHE A 715 -8.94 8.11 18.40
CA PHE A 715 -8.70 6.77 17.92
C PHE A 715 -8.39 6.72 16.43
N ALA A 716 -7.40 5.90 16.12
CA ALA A 716 -7.10 5.46 14.77
C ALA A 716 -6.89 3.96 14.75
N SER A 717 -7.05 3.35 13.58
CA SER A 717 -6.93 1.90 13.41
C SER A 717 -5.91 1.57 12.32
N VAL A 718 -5.09 0.56 12.59
CA VAL A 718 -4.17 -0.04 11.62
C VAL A 718 -4.89 -0.95 10.61
N LYS A 719 -6.17 -1.23 10.83
CA LYS A 719 -7.04 -2.02 9.94
C LYS A 719 -8.13 -1.11 9.34
N LYS A 720 -8.41 -1.25 8.04
CA LYS A 720 -9.58 -0.62 7.40
C LYS A 720 -10.87 -1.32 7.82
N CYS A 721 -11.98 -0.59 7.85
CA CYS A 721 -13.32 -1.17 7.91
C CYS A 721 -13.58 -2.04 6.67
N PHE A 722 -14.48 -3.02 6.74
CA PHE A 722 -14.93 -3.80 5.58
C PHE A 722 -15.65 -2.94 4.55
N THR A 723 -16.43 -1.96 4.99
CA THR A 723 -17.15 -1.00 4.12
C THR A 723 -16.20 -0.09 3.32
N GLU A 724 -15.02 0.21 3.86
CA GLU A 724 -13.96 0.98 3.17
C GLU A 724 -13.16 0.14 2.16
N THR A 725 -13.41 -1.17 2.12
CA THR A 725 -12.75 -2.11 1.20
C THR A 725 -13.75 -2.56 0.15
N HIS A 726 -13.28 -2.81 -1.08
CA HIS A 726 -14.14 -3.16 -2.23
C HIS A 726 -14.78 -4.56 -2.16
N TYR A 727 -15.23 -5.01 -0.99
CA TYR A 727 -15.99 -6.24 -0.84
C TYR A 727 -17.43 -6.02 -1.33
N SER A 728 -17.58 -5.90 -2.64
CA SER A 728 -18.83 -6.09 -3.36
C SER A 728 -18.76 -7.42 -4.08
N PHE A 729 -19.65 -8.35 -3.75
CA PHE A 729 -19.62 -9.65 -4.38
C PHE A 729 -20.41 -9.63 -5.69
N ASN A 730 -19.73 -9.90 -6.80
CA ASN A 730 -20.34 -10.11 -8.12
C ASN A 730 -20.77 -11.58 -8.24
N SER A 731 -21.76 -11.98 -7.46
CA SER A 731 -22.49 -13.25 -7.59
C SER A 731 -23.51 -13.34 -6.46
N GLY A 732 -24.80 -13.27 -6.78
CA GLY A 732 -25.90 -13.35 -5.81
C GLY A 732 -26.03 -14.68 -5.05
N LEU A 733 -25.03 -15.58 -5.08
CA LEU A 733 -24.99 -16.84 -4.33
C LEU A 733 -23.94 -16.81 -3.19
N VAL A 734 -23.66 -15.63 -2.67
CA VAL A 734 -22.72 -15.47 -1.55
C VAL A 734 -23.38 -15.98 -0.26
N PRO A 735 -22.70 -16.82 0.54
CA PRO A 735 -23.21 -17.24 1.84
C PRO A 735 -23.47 -16.04 2.77
N ARG A 736 -24.59 -16.03 3.50
CA ARG A 736 -24.98 -14.96 4.43
C ARG A 736 -23.85 -14.52 5.38
N ALA A 737 -23.08 -15.48 5.92
CA ALA A 737 -21.97 -15.21 6.84
C ALA A 737 -20.81 -14.40 6.21
N LYS A 738 -20.75 -14.28 4.89
CA LYS A 738 -19.76 -13.43 4.19
C LYS A 738 -20.26 -12.01 3.94
N ILE A 739 -21.55 -11.76 4.12
CA ILE A 739 -22.19 -10.45 3.93
C ILE A 739 -22.36 -9.75 5.26
N LEU A 740 -22.76 -10.49 6.30
CA LEU A 740 -22.87 -9.97 7.66
C LEU A 740 -21.53 -10.18 8.38
N LEU A 741 -20.73 -9.11 8.45
CA LEU A 741 -19.37 -9.15 8.98
C LEU A 741 -19.29 -8.45 10.35
N PRO A 742 -18.40 -8.90 11.24
CA PRO A 742 -18.13 -8.21 12.50
C PRO A 742 -17.32 -6.93 12.26
N PHE A 743 -17.33 -6.03 13.23
CA PHE A 743 -16.52 -4.81 13.21
C PHE A 743 -15.02 -5.10 13.04
N ALA A 744 -14.38 -4.52 12.01
CA ALA A 744 -13.00 -4.85 11.65
C ALA A 744 -11.94 -3.91 12.24
N ALA A 745 -12.29 -2.63 12.42
CA ALA A 745 -11.33 -1.64 12.87
C ALA A 745 -10.87 -1.96 14.30
N ASP A 746 -9.57 -1.82 14.53
CA ASP A 746 -8.93 -2.10 15.82
C ASP A 746 -8.32 -0.80 16.29
N PHE A 747 -9.15 -0.02 16.98
CA PHE A 747 -8.84 1.32 17.40
C PHE A 747 -7.87 1.34 18.59
N ASP A 748 -6.90 2.24 18.51
CA ASP A 748 -5.97 2.58 19.58
C ASP A 748 -5.72 4.10 19.55
N LEU A 749 -5.19 4.66 20.63
CA LEU A 749 -4.93 6.09 20.74
C LEU A 749 -3.81 6.52 19.79
N TYR A 750 -4.11 7.54 18.98
CA TYR A 750 -3.20 8.09 18.01
C TYR A 750 -3.20 9.61 18.07
N ASP A 751 -1.99 10.18 18.03
CA ASP A 751 -1.78 11.60 17.94
C ASP A 751 -1.81 12.03 16.47
N HIS A 752 -2.89 12.70 16.07
CA HIS A 752 -3.09 13.15 14.69
C HIS A 752 -2.16 14.31 14.30
N SER A 753 -1.73 15.13 15.25
CA SER A 753 -0.85 16.28 14.97
C SER A 753 0.61 15.84 14.89
N ALA A 754 1.09 15.03 15.84
CA ALA A 754 2.45 14.50 15.83
C ALA A 754 2.65 13.28 14.91
N LYS A 755 1.55 12.64 14.48
CA LYS A 755 1.53 11.41 13.68
C LYS A 755 2.20 10.22 14.37
N VAL A 756 1.83 9.99 15.64
CA VAL A 756 2.48 9.00 16.50
C VAL A 756 1.45 8.19 17.28
N TRP A 757 1.67 6.88 17.42
CA TRP A 757 0.85 6.04 18.30
C TRP A 757 1.24 6.25 19.76
N VAL A 758 0.26 6.36 20.65
CA VAL A 758 0.53 6.46 22.11
C VAL A 758 1.33 5.25 22.59
N ALA A 759 1.02 4.07 22.03
CA ALA A 759 1.73 2.82 22.26
C ALA A 759 3.23 2.81 21.93
N ASP A 760 3.68 3.67 21.01
CA ASP A 760 5.06 3.67 20.53
C ASP A 760 6.00 4.44 21.49
N LEU A 761 5.44 5.26 22.39
CA LEU A 761 6.16 5.99 23.44
C LEU A 761 6.23 5.12 24.71
N ASN A 762 6.92 3.99 24.60
CA ASN A 762 7.00 2.96 25.63
C ASN A 762 8.27 3.00 26.48
N LYS A 763 9.15 4.00 26.29
CA LYS A 763 10.36 4.18 27.12
C LYS A 763 10.04 4.96 28.40
N HIS A 764 10.90 4.82 29.40
CA HIS A 764 10.78 5.58 30.64
C HIS A 764 10.93 7.09 30.39
N LEU A 765 10.06 7.89 30.99
CA LEU A 765 10.12 9.34 30.90
C LEU A 765 11.41 9.87 31.53
N THR A 766 12.01 10.88 30.91
CA THR A 766 13.27 11.48 31.36
C THR A 766 13.30 12.98 31.07
N LEU A 767 13.79 13.75 32.04
CA LEU A 767 14.07 15.19 31.89
C LEU A 767 15.57 15.50 31.84
N GLN A 768 16.43 14.47 31.91
CA GLN A 768 17.88 14.64 31.93
C GLN A 768 18.43 15.29 30.66
N HIS A 769 17.73 15.17 29.54
CA HIS A 769 18.11 15.82 28.29
C HIS A 769 17.87 17.35 28.30
N LEU A 770 17.03 17.87 29.21
CA LEU A 770 16.75 19.30 29.38
C LEU A 770 17.48 19.89 30.58
N CYS A 771 17.37 19.20 31.72
CA CYS A 771 17.82 19.69 33.03
C CYS A 771 19.09 18.99 33.55
N GLY A 772 19.67 18.07 32.78
CA GLY A 772 20.83 17.29 33.21
C GLY A 772 22.07 18.13 33.47
N VAL A 773 22.99 17.57 34.25
CA VAL A 773 24.28 18.22 34.56
C VAL A 773 25.10 18.35 33.29
N HIS A 774 25.74 19.51 33.10
CA HIS A 774 26.63 19.74 31.97
C HIS A 774 27.82 18.77 32.00
N ILE A 775 27.99 17.99 30.94
CA ILE A 775 29.13 17.08 30.75
C ILE A 775 30.13 17.74 29.80
N PRO A 776 31.38 18.02 30.23
CA PRO A 776 32.39 18.60 29.37
C PRO A 776 32.67 17.71 28.14
N GLN A 777 32.91 18.34 26.99
CA GLN A 777 33.02 17.66 25.71
C GLN A 777 34.07 16.53 25.69
N GLY A 778 35.21 16.72 26.35
CA GLY A 778 36.25 15.69 26.47
C GLY A 778 35.77 14.40 27.17
N LEU A 779 34.84 14.49 28.12
CA LEU A 779 34.23 13.30 28.73
C LEU A 779 33.10 12.72 27.91
N SER A 780 32.31 13.58 27.28
CA SER A 780 31.22 13.19 26.39
C SER A 780 31.75 12.30 25.26
N ASP A 781 32.87 12.67 24.63
CA ASP A 781 33.40 11.94 23.48
C ASP A 781 34.07 10.61 23.87
N ALA A 782 34.73 10.58 25.04
CA ALA A 782 35.54 9.44 25.47
C ALA A 782 34.75 8.41 26.30
N ILE A 783 33.98 8.85 27.31
CA ILE A 783 33.46 8.00 28.40
C ILE A 783 31.94 8.04 28.50
N MET A 784 31.34 9.24 28.54
CA MET A 784 29.91 9.46 28.80
C MET A 784 29.20 9.95 27.54
N LYS A 785 29.14 9.08 26.54
CA LYS A 785 28.56 9.41 25.23
C LYS A 785 27.12 9.92 25.35
N PRO A 786 26.74 10.98 24.61
CA PRO A 786 25.37 11.49 24.62
C PRO A 786 24.40 10.39 24.20
N GLN A 787 23.38 10.16 25.00
CA GLN A 787 22.31 9.21 24.68
C GLN A 787 21.11 9.99 24.13
N SER A 788 20.49 9.47 23.08
CA SER A 788 19.24 10.04 22.54
C SER A 788 18.05 9.90 23.50
N HIS A 789 18.17 9.01 24.49
CA HIS A 789 17.19 8.82 25.56
C HIS A 789 17.93 8.54 26.88
N PRO A 790 18.38 9.57 27.60
CA PRO A 790 19.14 9.37 28.84
C PRO A 790 18.25 8.72 29.91
N ALA A 791 18.83 7.80 30.69
CA ALA A 791 18.14 7.23 31.85
C ALA A 791 17.73 8.35 32.84
N PRO A 792 16.63 8.18 33.60
CA PRO A 792 16.17 9.20 34.56
C PRO A 792 17.19 9.48 35.67
N ASP A 793 17.95 8.46 36.07
CA ASP A 793 19.09 8.54 36.99
C ASP A 793 20.35 8.11 36.21
N VAL A 794 21.34 9.00 36.08
CA VAL A 794 22.58 8.74 35.34
C VAL A 794 23.72 8.71 36.34
N ASP A 795 24.17 7.51 36.71
CA ASP A 795 25.40 7.34 37.47
C ASP A 795 26.62 7.48 36.55
N GLY A 796 27.62 8.24 36.99
CA GLY A 796 28.91 8.30 36.31
C GLY A 796 29.81 7.09 36.58
N PRO A 797 31.05 7.09 36.06
CA PRO A 797 31.96 5.96 36.17
C PRO A 797 32.34 5.67 37.63
N SER A 798 32.39 4.38 37.98
CA SER A 798 32.87 3.90 39.28
C SER A 798 34.34 4.24 39.54
N SER A 799 34.78 4.17 40.80
CA SER A 799 36.17 4.42 41.17
C SER A 799 37.20 3.58 40.39
N HIS A 800 36.86 2.33 40.04
CA HIS A 800 37.72 1.47 39.21
C HIS A 800 37.71 1.89 37.73
N GLN A 801 36.54 2.23 37.20
CA GLN A 801 36.41 2.73 35.83
C GLN A 801 37.17 4.04 35.64
N ILE A 802 37.16 4.94 36.63
CA ILE A 802 37.91 6.19 36.59
C ILE A 802 39.42 5.95 36.36
N GLN A 803 39.99 4.98 37.08
CA GLN A 803 41.41 4.62 36.93
C GLN A 803 41.66 3.97 35.56
N ALA A 804 40.80 3.03 35.14
CA ALA A 804 40.93 2.37 33.84
C ALA A 804 40.79 3.35 32.66
N ASN A 805 39.93 4.36 32.80
CA ASN A 805 39.63 5.34 31.78
C ASN A 805 40.79 6.29 31.49
N LEU A 806 41.81 6.41 32.36
CA LEU A 806 42.98 7.28 32.10
C LEU A 806 43.64 6.99 30.74
N THR A 807 43.60 5.74 30.28
CA THR A 807 44.07 5.32 28.95
C THR A 807 43.28 5.92 27.78
N LYS A 808 42.08 6.46 28.04
CA LYS A 808 41.16 7.07 27.07
C LYS A 808 41.10 8.60 27.21
N CYS A 809 42.05 9.21 27.93
CA CYS A 809 42.10 10.66 28.09
C CYS A 809 42.27 11.34 26.72
N PRO A 810 41.37 12.28 26.33
CA PRO A 810 41.48 12.97 25.06
C PRO A 810 42.67 13.96 25.07
N PRO A 811 43.25 14.28 23.90
CA PRO A 811 44.47 15.08 23.81
C PRO A 811 44.29 16.55 24.23
N ASN A 812 43.05 17.04 24.32
CA ASN A 812 42.69 18.40 24.70
C ASN A 812 42.40 18.58 26.21
N MET A 813 42.70 17.58 27.05
CA MET A 813 42.46 17.62 28.49
C MET A 813 43.63 16.97 29.24
N SER A 814 44.02 17.53 30.41
CA SER A 814 45.04 16.87 31.24
C SER A 814 44.46 15.65 31.96
N ALA A 815 45.32 14.66 32.28
CA ALA A 815 44.91 13.47 33.03
C ALA A 815 44.32 13.81 34.42
N ALA A 816 44.80 14.89 35.04
CA ALA A 816 44.29 15.39 36.32
C ALA A 816 42.87 15.95 36.18
N GLU A 817 42.62 16.82 35.19
CA GLU A 817 41.28 17.34 34.90
C GLU A 817 40.32 16.22 34.49
N PHE A 818 40.75 15.31 33.63
CA PHE A 818 39.96 14.18 33.15
C PHE A 818 39.58 13.22 34.29
N SER A 819 40.48 12.97 35.25
CA SER A 819 40.16 12.20 36.44
C SER A 819 39.25 12.97 37.39
N ALA A 820 39.47 14.27 37.59
CA ALA A 820 38.67 15.10 38.48
C ALA A 820 37.20 15.20 38.04
N TYR A 821 36.95 15.42 36.75
CA TYR A 821 35.59 15.46 36.20
C TYR A 821 34.88 14.11 36.34
N GLN A 822 35.54 12.99 36.04
CA GLN A 822 34.92 11.68 36.22
C GLN A 822 34.61 11.39 37.69
N LYS A 823 35.51 11.79 38.61
CA LYS A 823 35.25 11.69 40.06
C LYS A 823 34.02 12.50 40.43
N LEU A 824 33.91 13.75 39.98
CA LEU A 824 32.78 14.64 40.25
C LEU A 824 31.45 13.99 39.83
N LEU A 825 31.41 13.38 38.64
CA LEU A 825 30.21 12.77 38.07
C LEU A 825 29.94 11.33 38.54
N ALA A 826 30.82 10.70 39.35
CA ALA A 826 30.73 9.30 39.75
C ALA A 826 29.46 8.90 40.54
N GLY A 827 28.67 9.87 41.00
CA GLY A 827 27.36 9.62 41.63
C GLY A 827 27.42 8.63 42.81
N LYS A 828 26.48 7.68 42.82
CA LYS A 828 26.36 6.62 43.84
C LYS A 828 27.41 5.51 43.69
N SER A 829 28.18 5.52 42.59
CA SER A 829 29.19 4.51 42.25
C SER A 829 30.55 4.73 42.94
N ARG A 830 30.60 5.55 44.00
CA ARG A 830 31.80 5.80 44.80
C ARG A 830 31.91 4.80 45.96
N ARG A 831 33.13 4.34 46.23
CA ARG A 831 33.42 3.37 47.32
C ARG A 831 33.46 3.98 48.73
N LEU A 832 33.48 5.32 48.84
CA LEU A 832 33.55 6.06 50.10
C LEU A 832 32.27 6.87 50.28
N LEU A 833 31.24 6.24 50.84
CA LEU A 833 30.26 6.94 51.66
C LEU A 833 30.97 7.16 53.00
N TRP A 834 31.28 8.41 53.36
CA TRP A 834 31.66 8.69 54.75
C TRP A 834 30.44 8.33 55.60
N GLU A 835 30.60 7.31 56.44
CA GLU A 835 29.67 7.03 57.52
C GLU A 835 29.52 8.31 58.36
N ASN A 836 28.29 8.81 58.47
CA ASN A 836 27.94 9.78 59.49
C ASN A 836 28.00 9.06 60.86
N GLU A 837 29.21 8.89 61.40
CA GLU A 837 29.37 8.82 62.85
C GLU A 837 29.06 10.22 63.37
N HIS A 838 27.82 10.46 63.79
CA HIS A 838 27.41 11.32 64.92
C HIS A 838 25.88 11.28 65.06
N SER A 839 25.36 10.20 65.66
CA SER A 839 24.37 10.29 66.74
C SER A 839 24.25 8.94 67.43
N SER A 840 24.92 8.84 68.57
CA SER A 840 24.62 7.86 69.61
C SER A 840 23.63 8.49 70.61
N ALA A 841 22.80 7.63 71.21
CA ALA A 841 21.97 7.78 72.41
C ALA A 841 20.47 8.12 72.24
N ALA A 842 19.67 7.22 72.82
CA ALA A 842 18.22 7.15 73.07
C ALA A 842 17.33 6.57 71.95
#